data_AF-A0A0N4XET6-F1
#
_entry.id   AF-A0A0N4XET6-F1
#
_cell.length_a   1.000
_cell.length_b   1.000
_cell.length_c   1.000
_cell.angle_alpha   90.00
_cell.angle_beta   90.00
_cell.angle_gamma   90.00
#
_symmetry.space_group_name_H-M   'P 1'
#
loop_
_entity.id
_entity.type
_entity.pdbx_description
1 polymer ?
#
loop_
_entity_poly.entity_id
_entity_poly.type
_entity_poly.pdbx_seq_one_letter_code
_entity_poly.pdbx_strand_id
1 'polypeptide(L)'
;MERGLSYNYLQRRLVKVQSILYVMSSQLSLWKKDALSDGDADLLFQSLSKEIEEALTDPDGASKDHSDAAVEMLTTLLPFCRHDTVEKYRWLLPLLVDRLRGSEDTKSTGDLAHCIVTLCSSLRNSSCDQLKFLHDTVDVLSTFCLKKSEEFPFPGITECIVESLALFRTLSEARDSTMSDHEWPKNILVLVERVLRSRSEIISDETRTRMFLLVNEMIETLGVEWLLPNTSVLLLLVHLVVVHSQICLDKHDEKSTQDLAVCFHILEMAIKSVEESSVLDDSVAMRVATSVREAALYSAEYWVKSRDTEECIGDDVEIILYRFLSCYLAIGGADTLPPELGNQCSSLILEVFHRVANKGDLPAALLLLPQICELPKLSDDVITSLVELVVSQYPDGDWKAVVDDVIHCIHTLDSRVRVFRMIILSEMSEPSSGVRLTQPQVVAYMEGQSIGEGRLCVAERSVQFILLNTNRNTFSQVTWICRTSGLGFSLTYPSIILHAISTDLSTFPHECIYVLVDASKSGNIFFSFSYDVADCNVLSLLRRSENRITDTSEPRRRQDIPLYTAAEARNVQDLKLADEELANEGSESGDDDDDEGAKNVVIRFVPADLSVLQQIYTEMCNCQELNPDENDDYTDEDGGGDMIIDESAYESMQGDE
;
A
#
# COMPACT_ATOMS: atom_id res chain seq x y z
N MET A 1 33.59 -35.43 -60.94
CA MET A 1 32.66 -36.54 -60.61
C MET A 1 32.29 -36.57 -59.14
N GLU A 2 33.21 -36.33 -58.20
CA GLU A 2 32.92 -36.37 -56.75
C GLU A 2 31.90 -35.31 -56.27
N ARG A 3 31.90 -34.09 -56.84
CA ARG A 3 30.86 -33.07 -56.54
C ARG A 3 29.44 -33.48 -56.96
N GLY A 4 29.30 -34.25 -58.05
CA GLY A 4 27.99 -34.69 -58.57
C GLY A 4 27.40 -35.89 -57.82
N LEU A 5 28.24 -36.71 -57.18
CA LEU A 5 27.82 -37.80 -56.29
C LEU A 5 27.38 -37.25 -54.92
N SER A 6 28.08 -36.23 -54.41
CA SER A 6 27.69 -35.51 -53.18
C SER A 6 26.33 -34.82 -53.34
N TYR A 7 26.08 -34.17 -54.48
CA TYR A 7 24.81 -33.49 -54.76
C TYR A 7 23.63 -34.48 -54.84
N ASN A 8 23.77 -35.57 -55.60
CA ASN A 8 22.73 -36.61 -55.69
C ASN A 8 22.47 -37.33 -54.36
N TYR A 9 23.49 -37.46 -53.51
CA TYR A 9 23.34 -38.04 -52.17
C TYR A 9 22.60 -37.10 -51.22
N LEU A 10 22.98 -35.81 -51.20
CA LEU A 10 22.30 -34.78 -50.42
C LEU A 10 20.83 -34.66 -50.86
N GLN A 11 20.57 -34.63 -52.17
CA GLN A 11 19.22 -34.53 -52.71
C GLN A 11 18.34 -35.74 -52.36
N ARG A 12 18.88 -36.97 -52.38
CA ARG A 12 18.14 -38.17 -51.93
C ARG A 12 17.87 -38.18 -50.43
N ARG A 13 18.80 -37.65 -49.64
CA ARG A 13 18.65 -37.53 -48.19
C ARG A 13 17.59 -36.47 -47.86
N LEU A 14 17.62 -35.33 -48.55
CA LEU A 14 16.58 -34.29 -48.47
C LEU A 14 15.18 -34.84 -48.82
N VAL A 15 15.04 -35.66 -49.87
CA VAL A 15 13.76 -36.30 -50.23
C VAL A 15 13.27 -37.28 -49.15
N LYS A 16 14.18 -37.90 -48.41
CA LYS A 16 13.83 -38.76 -47.28
C LYS A 16 13.38 -37.92 -46.07
N VAL A 17 14.09 -36.84 -45.75
CA VAL A 17 13.71 -35.88 -44.71
C VAL A 17 12.34 -35.28 -45.03
N GLN A 18 12.12 -34.87 -46.28
CA GLN A 18 10.82 -34.44 -46.83
C GLN A 18 9.68 -35.41 -46.54
N SER A 19 9.89 -36.69 -46.86
CA SER A 19 8.86 -37.71 -46.69
C SER A 19 8.53 -37.92 -45.21
N ILE A 20 9.53 -37.83 -44.32
CA ILE A 20 9.36 -37.96 -42.88
C ILE A 20 8.61 -36.74 -42.33
N LEU A 21 9.09 -35.53 -42.60
CA LEU A 21 8.47 -34.30 -42.12
C LEU A 21 7.04 -34.13 -42.64
N TYR A 22 6.78 -34.47 -43.91
CA TYR A 22 5.43 -34.38 -44.49
C TYR A 22 4.46 -35.41 -43.91
N VAL A 23 4.92 -36.66 -43.69
CA VAL A 23 4.10 -37.67 -43.02
C VAL A 23 3.81 -37.22 -41.59
N MET A 24 4.78 -36.65 -40.89
CA MET A 24 4.61 -36.21 -39.50
C MET A 24 3.76 -34.95 -39.37
N SER A 25 3.90 -33.97 -40.27
CA SER A 25 3.02 -32.80 -40.32
C SER A 25 1.57 -33.20 -40.61
N SER A 26 1.33 -34.24 -41.41
CA SER A 26 -0.02 -34.78 -41.63
C SER A 26 -0.62 -35.42 -40.36
N GLN A 27 0.22 -35.97 -39.48
CA GLN A 27 -0.20 -36.58 -38.20
C GLN A 27 -0.29 -35.55 -37.05
N LEU A 28 0.24 -34.35 -37.25
CA LEU A 28 0.27 -33.27 -36.27
C LEU A 28 -1.11 -32.89 -35.73
N SER A 29 -2.13 -32.96 -36.59
CA SER A 29 -3.53 -32.71 -36.21
C SER A 29 -4.12 -33.77 -35.27
N LEU A 30 -3.58 -34.99 -35.29
CA LEU A 30 -3.94 -36.06 -34.36
C LEU A 30 -3.23 -35.86 -33.02
N TRP A 31 -1.95 -35.48 -33.04
CA TRP A 31 -1.18 -35.16 -31.83
C TRP A 31 -1.70 -33.94 -31.07
N LYS A 32 -2.23 -32.94 -31.77
CA LYS A 32 -2.88 -31.78 -31.13
C LYS A 32 -4.19 -32.16 -30.42
N LYS A 33 -4.83 -33.27 -30.79
CA LYS A 33 -6.10 -33.75 -30.21
C LYS A 33 -5.88 -34.75 -29.08
N ASP A 34 -4.95 -35.68 -29.28
CA ASP A 34 -4.53 -36.65 -28.29
C ASP A 34 -3.31 -36.07 -27.57
N ALA A 35 -3.51 -35.36 -26.46
CA ALA A 35 -2.44 -34.71 -25.69
C ALA A 35 -1.23 -35.66 -25.53
N LEU A 36 -0.12 -35.32 -26.21
CA LEU A 36 1.11 -36.10 -26.20
C LEU A 36 1.63 -36.25 -24.76
N SER A 37 2.04 -37.46 -24.39
CA SER A 37 2.77 -37.62 -23.13
C SER A 37 4.15 -36.98 -23.24
N ASP A 38 4.67 -36.47 -22.12
CA ASP A 38 5.99 -35.83 -22.07
C ASP A 38 7.12 -36.75 -22.56
N GLY A 39 7.04 -38.04 -22.24
CA GLY A 39 7.96 -39.06 -22.71
C GLY A 39 7.88 -39.33 -24.21
N ASP A 40 6.67 -39.31 -24.79
CA ASP A 40 6.48 -39.51 -26.23
C ASP A 40 6.96 -38.29 -27.02
N ALA A 41 6.69 -37.07 -26.52
CA ALA A 41 7.20 -35.83 -27.11
C ALA A 41 8.73 -35.81 -27.10
N ASP A 42 9.36 -36.15 -25.99
CA ASP A 42 10.81 -36.23 -25.86
C ASP A 42 11.42 -37.23 -26.86
N LEU A 43 10.83 -38.43 -27.00
CA LEU A 43 11.30 -39.46 -27.92
C LEU A 43 11.15 -39.02 -29.38
N LEU A 44 10.02 -38.42 -29.74
CA LEU A 44 9.78 -37.90 -31.08
C LEU A 44 10.76 -36.78 -31.40
N PHE A 45 10.93 -35.81 -30.49
CA PHE A 45 11.86 -34.71 -30.67
C PHE A 45 13.31 -35.19 -30.85
N GLN A 46 13.74 -36.14 -30.02
CA GLN A 46 15.06 -36.77 -30.15
C GLN A 46 15.24 -37.47 -31.50
N SER A 47 14.22 -38.20 -31.96
CA SER A 47 14.27 -38.93 -33.22
C SER A 47 14.33 -38.05 -34.47
N LEU A 48 13.95 -36.77 -34.35
CA LEU A 48 13.81 -35.82 -35.45
C LEU A 48 14.83 -34.68 -35.41
N SER A 49 15.62 -34.60 -34.35
CA SER A 49 16.57 -33.50 -34.11
C SER A 49 17.50 -33.24 -35.30
N LYS A 50 17.98 -34.31 -35.95
CA LYS A 50 18.89 -34.22 -37.10
C LYS A 50 18.16 -33.77 -38.37
N GLU A 51 16.95 -34.27 -38.58
CA GLU A 51 16.08 -33.87 -39.69
C GLU A 51 15.70 -32.38 -39.58
N ILE A 52 15.44 -31.90 -38.36
CA ILE A 52 15.17 -30.49 -38.06
C ILE A 52 16.42 -29.64 -38.30
N GLU A 53 17.61 -30.08 -37.83
CA GLU A 53 18.87 -29.39 -38.09
C GLU A 53 19.11 -29.21 -39.60
N GLU A 54 18.99 -30.29 -40.37
CA GLU A 54 19.19 -30.30 -41.83
C GLU A 54 18.17 -29.39 -42.53
N ALA A 55 16.92 -29.33 -42.07
CA ALA A 55 15.89 -28.49 -42.64
C ALA A 55 16.09 -26.99 -42.33
N LEU A 56 16.66 -26.65 -41.16
CA LEU A 56 16.91 -25.26 -40.76
C LEU A 56 18.22 -24.69 -41.32
N THR A 57 19.20 -25.55 -41.65
CA THR A 57 20.55 -25.13 -42.10
C THR A 57 20.72 -25.10 -43.62
N ASP A 58 19.74 -25.54 -44.41
CA ASP A 58 19.90 -25.69 -45.87
C ASP A 58 20.23 -24.36 -46.59
N PRO A 59 21.46 -24.19 -47.12
CA PRO A 59 21.92 -22.95 -47.73
C PRO A 59 21.43 -22.76 -49.19
N ASP A 60 20.93 -23.81 -49.85
CA ASP A 60 20.58 -23.78 -51.28
C ASP A 60 19.10 -23.45 -51.55
N GLY A 61 18.32 -23.15 -50.51
CA GLY A 61 16.92 -22.77 -50.64
C GLY A 61 16.03 -23.90 -51.16
N ALA A 62 16.32 -25.16 -50.82
CA ALA A 62 15.40 -26.24 -51.14
C ALA A 62 14.12 -26.08 -50.31
N SER A 63 13.05 -25.66 -51.00
CA SER A 63 11.68 -25.34 -50.57
C SER A 63 11.51 -24.74 -49.18
N LYS A 64 11.03 -23.49 -49.14
CA LYS A 64 10.43 -22.84 -47.96
C LYS A 64 9.56 -23.82 -47.13
N ASP A 65 8.85 -24.71 -47.83
CA ASP A 65 8.02 -25.77 -47.25
C ASP A 65 8.73 -26.71 -46.26
N HIS A 66 10.03 -26.99 -46.41
CA HIS A 66 10.76 -27.89 -45.49
C HIS A 66 11.08 -27.20 -44.18
N SER A 67 11.54 -25.96 -44.26
CA SER A 67 11.78 -25.13 -43.08
C SER A 67 10.46 -24.88 -42.36
N ASP A 68 9.39 -24.58 -43.09
CA ASP A 68 8.07 -24.36 -42.49
C ASP A 68 7.56 -25.64 -41.79
N ALA A 69 7.75 -26.82 -42.39
CA ALA A 69 7.40 -28.09 -41.76
C ALA A 69 8.23 -28.38 -40.49
N ALA A 70 9.53 -28.07 -40.51
CA ALA A 70 10.39 -28.23 -39.34
C ALA A 70 9.97 -27.30 -38.21
N VAL A 71 9.66 -26.04 -38.51
CA VAL A 71 9.15 -25.06 -37.55
C VAL A 71 7.79 -25.51 -37.00
N GLU A 72 6.87 -25.96 -37.85
CA GLU A 72 5.55 -26.44 -37.42
C GLU A 72 5.65 -27.63 -36.44
N MET A 73 6.62 -28.51 -36.68
CA MET A 73 6.94 -29.62 -35.77
C MET A 73 7.53 -29.13 -34.45
N LEU A 74 8.46 -28.17 -34.48
CA LEU A 74 9.02 -27.56 -33.27
C LEU A 74 7.93 -26.89 -32.44
N THR A 75 7.09 -26.06 -33.05
CA THR A 75 5.93 -25.40 -32.41
C THR A 75 4.99 -26.41 -31.74
N THR A 76 4.86 -27.61 -32.30
CA THR A 76 3.98 -28.64 -31.73
C THR A 76 4.64 -29.46 -30.63
N LEU A 77 5.92 -29.80 -30.76
CA LEU A 77 6.59 -30.74 -29.85
C LEU A 77 7.20 -30.04 -28.63
N LEU A 78 7.76 -28.84 -28.81
CA LEU A 78 8.48 -28.13 -27.74
C LEU A 78 7.65 -27.94 -26.47
N PRO A 79 6.36 -27.53 -26.52
CA PRO A 79 5.55 -27.33 -25.31
C PRO A 79 5.34 -28.59 -24.46
N PHE A 80 5.53 -29.79 -25.04
CA PHE A 80 5.35 -31.07 -24.34
C PHE A 80 6.68 -31.71 -23.92
N CYS A 81 7.82 -31.19 -24.37
CA CYS A 81 9.13 -31.75 -24.04
C CYS A 81 9.53 -31.39 -22.60
N ARG A 82 10.25 -32.30 -21.93
CA ARG A 82 10.79 -32.03 -20.60
C ARG A 82 11.95 -31.03 -20.68
N HIS A 83 12.11 -30.22 -19.63
CA HIS A 83 13.20 -29.24 -19.53
C HIS A 83 14.59 -29.83 -19.84
N ASP A 84 14.92 -31.01 -19.27
CA ASP A 84 16.21 -31.68 -19.48
C ASP A 84 16.43 -32.09 -20.95
N THR A 85 15.35 -32.32 -21.69
CA THR A 85 15.39 -32.61 -23.12
C THR A 85 15.61 -31.31 -23.88
N VAL A 86 14.82 -30.27 -23.61
CA VAL A 86 14.92 -28.96 -24.28
C VAL A 86 16.30 -28.32 -24.11
N GLU A 87 16.92 -28.43 -22.93
CA GLU A 87 18.24 -27.86 -22.65
C GLU A 87 19.34 -28.39 -23.58
N LYS A 88 19.24 -29.65 -24.01
CA LYS A 88 20.18 -30.27 -24.98
C LYS A 88 20.09 -29.66 -26.37
N TYR A 89 19.01 -28.94 -26.67
CA TYR A 89 18.73 -28.35 -27.98
C TYR A 89 18.84 -26.84 -28.01
N ARG A 90 19.48 -26.23 -27.01
CA ARG A 90 19.83 -24.80 -26.98
C ARG A 90 20.57 -24.33 -28.25
N TRP A 91 21.29 -25.22 -28.92
CA TRP A 91 22.00 -24.94 -30.17
C TRP A 91 21.07 -24.58 -31.35
N LEU A 92 19.75 -24.83 -31.25
CA LEU A 92 18.76 -24.42 -32.25
C LEU A 92 18.52 -22.89 -32.24
N LEU A 93 18.71 -22.21 -31.11
CA LEU A 93 18.45 -20.77 -30.97
C LEU A 93 19.11 -19.90 -32.07
N PRO A 94 20.43 -20.00 -32.34
CA PRO A 94 21.05 -19.20 -33.40
C PRO A 94 20.49 -19.49 -34.79
N LEU A 95 20.09 -20.73 -35.10
CA LEU A 95 19.50 -21.10 -36.39
C LEU A 95 18.10 -20.50 -36.54
N LEU A 96 17.28 -20.59 -35.49
CA LEU A 96 15.92 -20.04 -35.51
C LEU A 96 15.93 -18.52 -35.61
N VAL A 97 16.84 -17.84 -34.90
CA VAL A 97 16.99 -16.37 -34.98
C VAL A 97 17.47 -15.92 -36.36
N ASP A 98 18.42 -16.63 -36.98
CA ASP A 98 18.87 -16.31 -38.34
C ASP A 98 17.72 -16.45 -39.37
N ARG A 99 16.92 -17.50 -39.24
CA ARG A 99 15.72 -17.70 -40.07
C ARG A 99 14.65 -16.64 -39.81
N LEU A 100 14.44 -16.26 -38.55
CA LEU A 100 13.49 -15.21 -38.17
C LEU A 100 13.85 -13.87 -38.84
N ARG A 101 15.15 -13.52 -38.87
CA ARG A 101 15.63 -12.30 -39.55
C ARG A 101 15.30 -12.25 -41.05
N GLY A 102 15.18 -13.41 -41.70
CA GLY A 102 14.83 -13.55 -43.11
C GLY A 102 13.33 -13.74 -43.41
N SER A 103 12.47 -13.80 -42.40
CA SER A 103 11.03 -14.07 -42.59
C SER A 103 10.24 -12.80 -42.90
N GLU A 104 9.43 -12.85 -43.96
CA GLU A 104 8.48 -11.79 -44.33
C GLU A 104 7.02 -12.18 -44.11
N ASP A 105 6.74 -13.47 -43.88
CA ASP A 105 5.40 -14.00 -43.72
C ASP A 105 4.95 -13.95 -42.25
N THR A 106 3.75 -13.42 -42.00
CA THR A 106 3.24 -13.20 -40.64
C THR A 106 3.12 -14.50 -39.83
N LYS A 107 2.69 -15.60 -40.47
CA LYS A 107 2.54 -16.89 -39.79
C LYS A 107 3.90 -17.49 -39.46
N SER A 108 4.79 -17.58 -40.46
CA SER A 108 6.15 -18.12 -40.28
C SER A 108 6.94 -17.34 -39.23
N THR A 109 6.85 -16.01 -39.24
CA THR A 109 7.47 -15.14 -38.21
C THR A 109 6.95 -15.45 -36.81
N GLY A 110 5.63 -15.59 -36.64
CA GLY A 110 5.04 -15.96 -35.36
C GLY A 110 5.46 -17.36 -34.88
N ASP A 111 5.43 -18.36 -35.76
CA ASP A 111 5.79 -19.74 -35.43
C ASP A 111 7.29 -19.86 -35.04
N LEU A 112 8.18 -19.17 -35.77
CA LEU A 112 9.61 -19.10 -35.45
C LEU A 112 9.86 -18.43 -34.09
N ALA A 113 9.21 -17.30 -33.84
CA ALA A 113 9.29 -16.58 -32.57
C ALA A 113 8.84 -17.45 -31.40
N HIS A 114 7.69 -18.11 -31.55
CA HIS A 114 7.14 -18.98 -30.52
C HIS A 114 8.10 -20.13 -30.17
N CYS A 115 8.75 -20.73 -31.17
CA CYS A 115 9.78 -21.74 -30.93
C CYS A 115 10.96 -21.19 -30.11
N ILE A 116 11.45 -20.00 -30.46
CA ILE A 116 12.57 -19.36 -29.77
C ILE A 116 12.20 -19.05 -28.32
N VAL A 117 11.05 -18.42 -28.08
CA VAL A 117 10.58 -18.04 -26.74
C VAL A 117 10.34 -19.28 -25.88
N THR A 118 9.73 -20.34 -26.43
CA THR A 118 9.52 -21.62 -25.73
C THR A 118 10.84 -22.32 -25.38
N LEU A 119 11.83 -22.27 -26.27
CA LEU A 119 13.16 -22.78 -25.97
C LEU A 119 13.80 -21.98 -24.83
N CYS A 120 13.74 -20.65 -24.89
CA CYS A 120 14.28 -19.77 -23.86
C CYS A 120 13.61 -19.99 -22.50
N SER A 121 12.28 -19.96 -22.42
CA SER A 121 11.54 -20.14 -21.15
C SER A 121 11.84 -21.47 -20.46
N SER A 122 12.25 -22.50 -21.22
CA SER A 122 12.54 -23.84 -20.71
C SER A 122 13.95 -23.99 -20.13
N LEU A 123 14.85 -23.01 -20.32
CA LEU A 123 16.26 -23.08 -19.91
C LEU A 123 16.43 -22.64 -18.45
N ARG A 124 17.02 -23.50 -17.61
CA ARG A 124 17.17 -23.28 -16.16
C ARG A 124 18.31 -22.33 -15.79
N ASN A 125 19.28 -22.14 -16.67
CA ASN A 125 20.46 -21.31 -16.42
C ASN A 125 20.30 -19.95 -17.11
N SER A 126 20.15 -18.88 -16.31
CA SER A 126 20.19 -17.47 -16.71
C SER A 126 21.57 -17.09 -17.25
N SER A 127 21.90 -17.64 -18.41
CA SER A 127 23.13 -17.35 -19.13
C SER A 127 22.93 -16.13 -20.01
N CYS A 128 23.93 -15.24 -20.06
CA CYS A 128 23.95 -14.04 -20.89
C CYS A 128 23.55 -14.30 -22.36
N ASP A 129 23.90 -15.48 -22.90
CA ASP A 129 23.54 -15.88 -24.26
C ASP A 129 22.03 -15.99 -24.51
N GLN A 130 21.22 -16.35 -23.49
CA GLN A 130 19.77 -16.51 -23.63
C GLN A 130 19.07 -15.16 -23.79
N LEU A 131 19.47 -14.20 -22.94
CA LEU A 131 18.99 -12.82 -23.01
C LEU A 131 19.32 -12.20 -24.36
N LYS A 132 20.51 -12.46 -24.90
CA LYS A 132 20.89 -11.99 -26.24
C LYS A 132 19.95 -12.48 -27.33
N PHE A 133 19.60 -13.77 -27.35
CA PHE A 133 18.68 -14.30 -28.37
C PHE A 133 17.26 -13.76 -28.21
N LEU A 134 16.80 -13.53 -26.97
CA LEU A 134 15.52 -12.88 -26.71
C LEU A 134 15.51 -11.43 -27.22
N HIS A 135 16.55 -10.64 -26.93
CA HIS A 135 16.66 -9.28 -27.47
C HIS A 135 16.68 -9.25 -28.99
N ASP A 136 17.50 -10.09 -29.62
CA ASP A 136 17.55 -10.23 -31.08
C ASP A 136 16.17 -10.59 -31.67
N THR A 137 15.42 -11.44 -30.98
CA THR A 137 14.07 -11.84 -31.38
C THR A 137 13.12 -10.64 -31.31
N VAL A 138 13.06 -9.94 -30.18
CA VAL A 138 12.17 -8.78 -30.01
C VAL A 138 12.53 -7.63 -30.97
N ASP A 139 13.81 -7.43 -31.30
CA ASP A 139 14.25 -6.48 -32.33
C ASP A 139 13.64 -6.80 -33.71
N VAL A 140 13.68 -8.07 -34.12
CA VAL A 140 13.10 -8.50 -35.40
C VAL A 140 11.57 -8.36 -35.39
N LEU A 141 10.92 -8.80 -34.31
CA LEU A 141 9.45 -8.74 -34.20
C LEU A 141 8.92 -7.32 -34.14
N SER A 142 9.54 -6.44 -33.34
CA SER A 142 9.17 -5.03 -33.25
C SER A 142 9.35 -4.31 -34.61
N THR A 143 10.44 -4.61 -35.32
CA THR A 143 10.68 -4.10 -36.68
C THR A 143 9.63 -4.60 -37.67
N PHE A 144 9.25 -5.88 -37.58
CA PHE A 144 8.20 -6.47 -38.40
C PHE A 144 6.85 -5.78 -38.17
N CYS A 145 6.44 -5.65 -36.90
CA CYS A 145 5.20 -4.97 -36.52
C CYS A 145 5.19 -3.51 -37.00
N LEU A 146 6.32 -2.80 -36.89
CA LEU A 146 6.43 -1.42 -37.35
C LEU A 146 6.33 -1.28 -38.87
N LYS A 147 6.93 -2.20 -39.64
CA LYS A 147 6.85 -2.19 -41.11
C LYS A 147 5.44 -2.46 -41.62
N LYS A 148 4.70 -3.34 -40.95
CA LYS A 148 3.32 -3.71 -41.31
C LYS A 148 2.29 -3.16 -40.32
N SER A 149 2.49 -1.94 -39.80
CA SER A 149 1.66 -1.39 -38.72
C SER A 149 0.17 -1.25 -39.07
N GLU A 150 -0.18 -1.21 -40.36
CA GLU A 150 -1.59 -1.17 -40.82
C GLU A 150 -2.35 -2.49 -40.58
N GLU A 151 -1.62 -3.62 -40.44
CA GLU A 151 -2.18 -4.95 -40.18
C GLU A 151 -2.08 -5.36 -38.70
N PHE A 152 -1.58 -4.46 -37.82
CA PHE A 152 -1.51 -4.69 -36.38
C PHE A 152 -2.91 -5.03 -35.82
N PRO A 153 -3.08 -6.10 -35.01
CA PRO A 153 -2.23 -6.42 -33.86
C PRO A 153 -1.44 -7.73 -33.87
N PHE A 154 -1.31 -8.43 -35.01
CA PHE A 154 -0.54 -9.68 -35.15
C PHE A 154 -0.52 -10.59 -33.90
N PRO A 155 -1.65 -11.24 -33.55
CA PRO A 155 -1.82 -11.94 -32.28
C PRO A 155 -0.63 -12.73 -31.76
N GLY A 156 -0.12 -13.70 -32.55
CA GLY A 156 0.98 -14.57 -32.12
C GLY A 156 2.34 -13.84 -32.02
N ILE A 157 2.56 -12.80 -32.83
CA ILE A 157 3.79 -12.00 -32.74
C ILE A 157 3.78 -11.13 -31.48
N THR A 158 2.65 -10.47 -31.21
CA THR A 158 2.49 -9.64 -30.01
C THR A 158 2.59 -10.47 -28.75
N GLU A 159 2.00 -11.67 -28.72
CA GLU A 159 2.14 -12.63 -27.63
C GLU A 159 3.60 -13.03 -27.39
N CYS A 160 4.35 -13.36 -28.45
CA CYS A 160 5.78 -13.66 -28.33
C CYS A 160 6.60 -12.48 -27.79
N ILE A 161 6.27 -11.24 -28.16
CA ILE A 161 6.92 -10.04 -27.60
C ILE A 161 6.62 -9.95 -26.10
N VAL A 162 5.35 -10.05 -25.70
CA VAL A 162 4.92 -9.99 -24.30
C VAL A 162 5.61 -11.07 -23.45
N GLU A 163 5.61 -12.33 -23.92
CA GLU A 163 6.30 -13.42 -23.24
C GLU A 163 7.81 -13.17 -23.11
N SER A 164 8.44 -12.62 -24.15
CA SER A 164 9.86 -12.25 -24.11
C SER A 164 10.15 -11.17 -23.07
N LEU A 165 9.28 -10.16 -22.95
CA LEU A 165 9.40 -9.08 -21.97
C LEU A 165 9.26 -9.63 -20.54
N ALA A 166 8.31 -10.52 -20.29
CA ALA A 166 8.18 -11.22 -19.01
C ALA A 166 9.42 -12.06 -18.67
N LEU A 167 10.01 -12.75 -19.66
CA LEU A 167 11.27 -13.47 -19.47
C LEU A 167 12.43 -12.53 -19.11
N PHE A 168 12.52 -11.33 -19.69
CA PHE A 168 13.55 -10.37 -19.27
C PHE A 168 13.46 -10.03 -17.79
N ARG A 169 12.25 -9.78 -17.25
CA ARG A 169 12.06 -9.46 -15.83
C ARG A 169 12.46 -10.59 -14.90
N THR A 170 12.35 -11.84 -15.34
CA THR A 170 12.74 -13.01 -14.52
C THR A 170 14.23 -13.36 -14.64
N LEU A 171 14.85 -13.07 -15.78
CA LEU A 171 16.23 -13.47 -16.08
C LEU A 171 17.26 -12.37 -15.81
N SER A 172 16.83 -11.10 -15.76
CA SER A 172 17.71 -9.95 -15.57
C SER A 172 17.92 -9.66 -14.07
N GLU A 173 19.15 -9.84 -13.57
CA GLU A 173 19.47 -9.60 -12.15
C GLU A 173 19.55 -8.11 -11.77
N ALA A 174 19.64 -7.21 -12.75
CA ALA A 174 19.53 -5.75 -12.62
C ALA A 174 18.81 -5.19 -13.86
N ARG A 175 18.12 -4.04 -13.76
CA ARG A 175 17.56 -3.34 -14.94
C ARG A 175 18.72 -3.01 -15.88
N ASP A 176 18.87 -3.83 -16.90
CA ASP A 176 20.13 -3.97 -17.63
C ASP A 176 20.32 -2.76 -18.55
N SER A 177 21.42 -2.03 -18.39
CA SER A 177 21.79 -0.90 -19.27
C SER A 177 21.86 -1.29 -20.76
N THR A 178 21.99 -2.60 -21.03
CA THR A 178 21.98 -3.23 -22.36
C THR A 178 20.65 -3.06 -23.11
N MET A 179 19.52 -2.87 -22.42
CA MET A 179 18.22 -2.72 -23.09
C MET A 179 18.17 -1.46 -23.98
N SER A 180 18.93 -0.43 -23.62
CA SER A 180 18.99 0.84 -24.36
C SER A 180 19.76 0.75 -25.70
N ASP A 181 20.58 -0.30 -25.88
CA ASP A 181 21.35 -0.55 -27.10
C ASP A 181 20.52 -1.20 -28.21
N HIS A 182 19.37 -1.78 -27.86
CA HIS A 182 18.48 -2.46 -28.79
C HIS A 182 17.46 -1.51 -29.46
N GLU A 183 16.94 -1.91 -30.61
CA GLU A 183 15.99 -1.11 -31.39
C GLU A 183 14.55 -1.26 -30.92
N TRP A 184 14.21 -2.42 -30.32
CA TRP A 184 12.84 -2.75 -29.93
C TRP A 184 12.13 -1.73 -29.05
N PRO A 185 12.77 -1.06 -28.06
CA PRO A 185 12.07 -0.05 -27.27
C PRO A 185 11.59 1.11 -28.14
N LYS A 186 12.43 1.57 -29.07
CA LYS A 186 12.11 2.67 -29.99
C LYS A 186 11.07 2.22 -31.02
N ASN A 187 11.23 1.02 -31.58
CA ASN A 187 10.31 0.48 -32.58
C ASN A 187 8.89 0.32 -32.02
N ILE A 188 8.75 -0.20 -30.80
CA ILE A 188 7.45 -0.35 -30.14
C ILE A 188 6.86 1.02 -29.81
N LEU A 189 7.66 2.02 -29.41
CA LEU A 189 7.15 3.36 -29.13
C LEU A 189 6.54 4.00 -30.39
N VAL A 190 7.23 3.88 -31.52
CA VAL A 190 6.73 4.39 -32.81
C VAL A 190 5.50 3.60 -33.28
N LEU A 191 5.46 2.29 -33.05
CA LEU A 191 4.28 1.47 -33.34
C LEU A 191 3.07 1.94 -32.53
N VAL A 192 3.23 2.12 -31.22
CA VAL A 192 2.20 2.63 -30.31
C VAL A 192 1.74 4.02 -30.74
N GLU A 193 2.66 4.94 -31.06
CA GLU A 193 2.33 6.26 -31.58
C GLU A 193 1.47 6.20 -32.86
N ARG A 194 1.82 5.32 -33.81
CA ARG A 194 1.05 5.14 -35.06
C ARG A 194 -0.35 4.58 -34.79
N VAL A 195 -0.47 3.60 -33.91
CA VAL A 195 -1.76 3.00 -33.55
C VAL A 195 -2.64 4.03 -32.85
N LEU A 196 -2.12 4.75 -31.85
CA LEU A 196 -2.88 5.75 -31.09
C LEU A 196 -3.32 6.96 -31.93
N ARG A 197 -2.52 7.35 -32.94
CA ARG A 197 -2.86 8.45 -33.85
C ARG A 197 -3.77 8.04 -35.01
N SER A 198 -4.00 6.73 -35.19
CA SER A 198 -5.00 6.27 -36.16
C SER A 198 -6.41 6.66 -35.68
N ARG A 199 -7.34 6.88 -36.61
CA ARG A 199 -8.70 7.31 -36.23
C ARG A 199 -9.35 6.21 -35.40
N SER A 200 -9.89 6.57 -34.22
CA SER A 200 -10.50 5.62 -33.27
C SER A 200 -11.61 4.76 -33.89
N GLU A 201 -12.35 5.29 -34.87
CA GLU A 201 -13.38 4.56 -35.63
C GLU A 201 -12.83 3.37 -36.46
N ILE A 202 -11.52 3.35 -36.72
CA ILE A 202 -10.83 2.35 -37.54
C ILE A 202 -10.18 1.28 -36.65
N ILE A 203 -9.89 1.59 -35.38
CA ILE A 203 -9.23 0.68 -34.46
C ILE A 203 -10.26 -0.32 -33.93
N SER A 204 -10.05 -1.60 -34.19
CA SER A 204 -10.87 -2.66 -33.60
C SER A 204 -10.65 -2.77 -32.09
N ASP A 205 -11.65 -3.26 -31.35
CA ASP A 205 -11.50 -3.53 -29.91
C ASP A 205 -10.30 -4.45 -29.61
N GLU A 206 -10.08 -5.47 -30.43
CA GLU A 206 -8.92 -6.37 -30.29
C GLU A 206 -7.58 -5.66 -30.51
N THR A 207 -7.50 -4.76 -31.49
CA THR A 207 -6.30 -3.96 -31.73
C THR A 207 -5.97 -3.09 -30.52
N ARG A 208 -6.99 -2.48 -29.91
CA ARG A 208 -6.85 -1.62 -28.74
C ARG A 208 -6.39 -2.39 -27.51
N THR A 209 -7.05 -3.50 -27.17
CA THR A 209 -6.70 -4.28 -25.97
C THR A 209 -5.29 -4.87 -26.06
N ARG A 210 -4.90 -5.40 -27.23
CA ARG A 210 -3.53 -5.90 -27.46
C ARG A 210 -2.47 -4.79 -27.40
N MET A 211 -2.80 -3.58 -27.84
CA MET A 211 -1.91 -2.43 -27.73
C MET A 211 -1.72 -2.02 -26.27
N PHE A 212 -2.78 -1.97 -25.46
CA PHE A 212 -2.66 -1.70 -24.03
C PHE A 212 -1.87 -2.77 -23.29
N LEU A 213 -2.10 -4.05 -23.59
CA LEU A 213 -1.30 -5.15 -23.03
C LEU A 213 0.18 -4.98 -23.37
N LEU A 214 0.51 -4.69 -24.63
CA LEU A 214 1.89 -4.46 -25.04
C LEU A 214 2.51 -3.27 -24.31
N VAL A 215 1.78 -2.15 -24.18
CA VAL A 215 2.24 -0.98 -23.44
C VAL A 215 2.46 -1.28 -21.97
N ASN A 216 1.56 -2.03 -21.34
CA ASN A 216 1.69 -2.46 -19.94
C ASN A 216 2.98 -3.26 -19.73
N GLU A 217 3.25 -4.24 -20.60
CA GLU A 217 4.46 -5.05 -20.53
C GLU A 217 5.74 -4.25 -20.78
N MET A 218 5.67 -3.23 -21.63
CA MET A 218 6.77 -2.29 -21.82
C MET A 218 7.04 -1.47 -20.57
N ILE A 219 6.00 -0.97 -19.90
CA ILE A 219 6.12 -0.19 -18.65
C ILE A 219 6.64 -1.06 -17.50
N GLU A 220 6.14 -2.28 -17.35
CA GLU A 220 6.64 -3.27 -16.38
C GLU A 220 8.14 -3.58 -16.58
N THR A 221 8.61 -3.52 -17.83
CA THR A 221 10.00 -3.89 -18.19
C THR A 221 10.97 -2.71 -18.14
N LEU A 222 10.56 -1.54 -18.64
CA LEU A 222 11.42 -0.36 -18.81
C LEU A 222 11.09 0.81 -17.89
N GLY A 223 9.95 0.75 -17.19
CA GLY A 223 9.39 1.88 -16.47
C GLY A 223 8.59 2.83 -17.36
N VAL A 224 7.88 3.77 -16.73
CA VAL A 224 7.08 4.81 -17.42
C VAL A 224 7.97 5.79 -18.18
N GLU A 225 9.25 5.85 -17.83
CA GLU A 225 10.26 6.73 -18.40
C GLU A 225 10.43 6.53 -19.90
N TRP A 226 10.12 5.32 -20.39
CA TRP A 226 10.10 4.98 -21.80
C TRP A 226 9.13 5.82 -22.64
N LEU A 227 8.02 6.31 -22.05
CA LEU A 227 7.02 7.13 -22.74
C LEU A 227 7.36 8.63 -22.76
N LEU A 228 8.21 9.09 -21.85
CA LEU A 228 8.52 10.51 -21.64
C LEU A 228 9.13 11.24 -22.85
N PRO A 229 9.97 10.60 -23.70
CA PRO A 229 10.46 11.26 -24.90
C PRO A 229 9.34 11.75 -25.83
N ASN A 230 8.13 11.21 -25.68
CA ASN A 230 6.95 11.62 -26.44
C ASN A 230 5.73 11.79 -25.52
N THR A 231 5.72 12.86 -24.73
CA THR A 231 4.62 13.22 -23.82
C THR A 231 3.25 13.32 -24.50
N SER A 232 3.20 13.60 -25.80
CA SER A 232 1.95 13.59 -26.57
C SER A 232 1.32 12.20 -26.68
N VAL A 233 2.15 11.16 -26.75
CA VAL A 233 1.73 9.76 -26.77
C VAL A 233 1.23 9.33 -25.40
N LEU A 234 1.94 9.71 -24.31
CA LEU A 234 1.49 9.48 -22.94
C LEU A 234 0.08 10.06 -22.71
N LEU A 235 -0.14 11.32 -23.10
CA LEU A 235 -1.46 11.96 -22.95
C LEU A 235 -2.57 11.23 -23.72
N LEU A 236 -2.31 10.87 -24.98
CA LEU A 236 -3.28 10.13 -25.80
C LEU A 236 -3.59 8.75 -25.22
N LEU A 237 -2.55 8.04 -24.76
CA LEU A 237 -2.67 6.75 -24.10
C LEU A 237 -3.54 6.86 -22.85
N VAL A 238 -3.22 7.79 -21.94
CA VAL A 238 -3.98 8.00 -20.70
C VAL A 238 -5.45 8.28 -21.02
N HIS A 239 -5.75 9.24 -21.92
CA HIS A 239 -7.14 9.53 -22.31
C HIS A 239 -7.87 8.29 -22.85
N LEU A 240 -7.23 7.50 -23.71
CA LEU A 240 -7.85 6.30 -24.29
C LEU A 240 -8.04 5.18 -23.26
N VAL A 241 -7.12 5.05 -22.31
CA VAL A 241 -7.20 4.10 -21.20
C VAL A 241 -8.34 4.48 -20.25
N VAL A 242 -8.51 5.77 -19.93
CA VAL A 242 -9.66 6.25 -19.13
C VAL A 242 -10.99 5.90 -19.80
N VAL A 243 -11.12 6.14 -21.10
CA VAL A 243 -12.34 5.78 -21.84
C VAL A 243 -12.55 4.27 -21.86
N HIS A 244 -11.48 3.48 -21.99
CA HIS A 244 -11.59 2.03 -22.03
C HIS A 244 -11.92 1.41 -20.67
N SER A 245 -11.36 1.93 -19.56
CA SER A 245 -11.66 1.44 -18.22
C SER A 245 -13.14 1.61 -17.89
N GLN A 246 -13.76 2.73 -18.29
CA GLN A 246 -15.20 2.94 -18.18
C GLN A 246 -16.00 1.86 -18.93
N ILE A 247 -15.62 1.59 -20.19
CA ILE A 247 -16.25 0.53 -21.00
C ILE A 247 -16.10 -0.86 -20.35
N CYS A 248 -14.95 -1.15 -19.74
CA CYS A 248 -14.72 -2.41 -19.06
C CYS A 248 -15.52 -2.54 -17.77
N LEU A 249 -15.70 -1.46 -16.99
CA LEU A 249 -16.55 -1.47 -15.80
C LEU A 249 -18.03 -1.71 -16.15
N ASP A 250 -18.49 -1.17 -17.28
CA ASP A 250 -19.85 -1.42 -17.79
C ASP A 250 -20.05 -2.86 -18.33
N LYS A 251 -18.97 -3.63 -18.53
CA LYS A 251 -19.01 -5.01 -19.05
C LYS A 251 -18.64 -6.01 -17.96
N HIS A 252 -19.61 -6.81 -17.52
CA HIS A 252 -19.42 -7.79 -16.43
C HIS A 252 -18.90 -9.16 -16.91
N ASP A 253 -17.85 -9.21 -17.74
CA ASP A 253 -17.23 -10.48 -18.19
C ASP A 253 -15.74 -10.61 -17.79
N GLU A 254 -15.22 -11.84 -17.75
CA GLU A 254 -13.86 -12.16 -17.30
C GLU A 254 -12.78 -11.45 -18.14
N LYS A 255 -13.02 -11.34 -19.44
CA LYS A 255 -12.13 -10.63 -20.36
C LYS A 255 -12.03 -9.14 -20.00
N SER A 256 -13.17 -8.51 -19.70
CA SER A 256 -13.20 -7.10 -19.30
C SER A 256 -12.47 -6.87 -17.98
N THR A 257 -12.49 -7.82 -17.03
CA THR A 257 -11.68 -7.74 -15.80
C THR A 257 -10.18 -7.74 -16.08
N GLN A 258 -9.70 -8.57 -17.01
CA GLN A 258 -8.28 -8.58 -17.40
C GLN A 258 -7.88 -7.29 -18.11
N ASP A 259 -8.70 -6.83 -19.06
CA ASP A 259 -8.49 -5.56 -19.77
C ASP A 259 -8.52 -4.36 -18.79
N LEU A 260 -9.37 -4.43 -17.75
CA LEU A 260 -9.47 -3.43 -16.70
C LEU A 260 -8.21 -3.36 -15.83
N ALA A 261 -7.65 -4.50 -15.44
CA ALA A 261 -6.41 -4.56 -14.67
C ALA A 261 -5.24 -3.89 -15.42
N VAL A 262 -5.12 -4.16 -16.73
CA VAL A 262 -4.14 -3.53 -17.62
C VAL A 262 -4.35 -2.01 -17.68
N CYS A 263 -5.60 -1.56 -17.83
CA CYS A 263 -5.93 -0.14 -17.86
C CYS A 263 -5.51 0.58 -16.58
N PHE A 264 -5.88 0.04 -15.41
CA PHE A 264 -5.55 0.69 -14.14
C PHE A 264 -4.08 0.64 -13.81
N HIS A 265 -3.34 -0.40 -14.18
CA HIS A 265 -1.89 -0.40 -14.03
C HIS A 265 -1.24 0.75 -14.83
N ILE A 266 -1.68 0.96 -16.08
CA ILE A 266 -1.18 2.09 -16.89
C ILE A 266 -1.52 3.44 -16.21
N LEU A 267 -2.71 3.58 -15.61
CA LEU A 267 -3.08 4.79 -14.87
C LEU A 267 -2.27 4.98 -13.58
N GLU A 268 -1.99 3.91 -12.84
CA GLU A 268 -1.09 3.94 -11.67
C GLU A 268 0.32 4.40 -12.06
N MET A 269 0.83 3.95 -13.21
CA MET A 269 2.15 4.39 -13.69
C MET A 269 2.12 5.85 -14.18
N ALA A 270 1.00 6.30 -14.74
CA ALA A 270 0.81 7.70 -15.07
C ALA A 270 0.78 8.60 -13.83
N ILE A 271 0.18 8.15 -12.72
CA ILE A 271 0.22 8.84 -11.42
C ILE A 271 1.67 9.05 -10.97
N LYS A 272 2.47 7.98 -10.94
CA LYS A 272 3.89 8.05 -10.53
C LYS A 272 4.70 9.02 -11.38
N SER A 273 4.44 9.05 -12.69
CA SER A 273 5.12 10.00 -13.59
C SER A 273 4.80 11.48 -13.31
N VAL A 274 3.69 11.77 -12.64
CA VAL A 274 3.29 13.12 -12.21
C VAL A 274 3.93 13.47 -10.86
N GLU A 275 4.06 12.50 -9.94
CA GLU A 275 4.71 12.70 -8.63
C GLU A 275 6.18 13.09 -8.76
N GLU A 276 6.88 12.47 -9.72
CA GLU A 276 8.27 12.78 -10.05
C GLU A 276 8.34 14.10 -10.86
N SER A 277 8.05 15.23 -10.21
CA SER A 277 7.90 16.58 -10.80
C SER A 277 9.06 17.06 -11.70
N SER A 278 10.23 16.42 -11.65
CA SER A 278 11.36 16.72 -12.53
C SER A 278 11.21 16.19 -13.97
N VAL A 279 10.22 15.33 -14.20
CA VAL A 279 10.16 14.45 -15.36
C VAL A 279 9.19 14.96 -16.44
N LEU A 280 8.07 15.55 -16.04
CA LEU A 280 7.04 16.09 -16.94
C LEU A 280 6.94 17.61 -16.86
N ASP A 281 6.68 18.26 -17.99
CA ASP A 281 6.31 19.67 -18.02
C ASP A 281 4.98 19.88 -17.27
N ASP A 282 4.87 20.95 -16.48
CA ASP A 282 3.70 21.27 -15.65
C ASP A 282 2.38 21.20 -16.42
N SER A 283 2.37 21.65 -17.69
CA SER A 283 1.16 21.63 -18.52
C SER A 283 0.73 20.22 -18.92
N VAL A 284 1.68 19.31 -19.10
CA VAL A 284 1.43 17.90 -19.40
C VAL A 284 1.00 17.18 -18.12
N ALA A 285 1.73 17.39 -17.02
CA ALA A 285 1.43 16.81 -15.72
C ALA A 285 -0.01 17.13 -15.27
N MET A 286 -0.42 18.39 -15.40
CA MET A 286 -1.79 18.83 -15.07
C MET A 286 -2.86 18.14 -15.92
N ARG A 287 -2.59 17.89 -17.21
CA ARG A 287 -3.52 17.20 -18.11
C ARG A 287 -3.62 15.70 -17.81
N VAL A 288 -2.50 15.06 -17.48
CA VAL A 288 -2.49 13.67 -17.00
C VAL A 288 -3.28 13.56 -15.70
N ALA A 289 -2.99 14.40 -14.70
CA ALA A 289 -3.70 14.43 -13.43
C ALA A 289 -5.21 14.66 -13.61
N THR A 290 -5.60 15.55 -14.53
CA THR A 290 -7.02 15.78 -14.85
C THR A 290 -7.71 14.52 -15.37
N SER A 291 -7.02 13.76 -16.23
CA SER A 291 -7.57 12.54 -16.84
C SER A 291 -7.63 11.39 -15.83
N VAL A 292 -6.60 11.25 -15.00
CA VAL A 292 -6.58 10.29 -13.89
C VAL A 292 -7.72 10.58 -12.92
N ARG A 293 -7.95 11.85 -12.59
CA ARG A 293 -9.09 12.28 -11.75
C ARG A 293 -10.43 11.87 -12.35
N GLU A 294 -10.61 11.99 -13.67
CA GLU A 294 -11.83 11.53 -14.35
C GLU A 294 -12.02 10.01 -14.20
N ALA A 295 -10.95 9.21 -14.32
CA ALA A 295 -11.02 7.78 -14.05
C ALA A 295 -11.33 7.47 -12.58
N ALA A 296 -10.69 8.16 -11.63
CA ALA A 296 -10.94 7.98 -10.20
C ALA A 296 -12.39 8.31 -9.83
N LEU A 297 -12.92 9.42 -10.34
CA LEU A 297 -14.30 9.82 -10.12
C LEU A 297 -15.29 8.76 -10.63
N TYR A 298 -15.14 8.35 -11.89
CA TYR A 298 -16.03 7.34 -12.46
C TYR A 298 -15.92 6.00 -11.72
N SER A 299 -14.70 5.59 -11.35
CA SER A 299 -14.44 4.34 -10.62
C SER A 299 -15.09 4.34 -9.24
N ALA A 300 -14.99 5.45 -8.51
CA ALA A 300 -15.64 5.62 -7.21
C ALA A 300 -17.17 5.67 -7.35
N GLU A 301 -17.71 6.39 -8.33
CA GLU A 301 -19.15 6.45 -8.60
C GLU A 301 -19.71 5.07 -8.96
N TYR A 302 -19.01 4.34 -9.84
CA TYR A 302 -19.38 2.98 -10.22
C TYR A 302 -19.41 2.06 -8.99
N TRP A 303 -18.34 2.07 -8.19
CA TRP A 303 -18.22 1.17 -7.04
C TRP A 303 -19.29 1.43 -5.97
N VAL A 304 -19.52 2.71 -5.65
CA VAL A 304 -20.59 3.11 -4.71
C VAL A 304 -21.95 2.72 -5.26
N LYS A 305 -22.23 3.00 -6.54
CA LYS A 305 -23.50 2.68 -7.16
C LYS A 305 -23.78 1.18 -7.16
N SER A 306 -22.79 0.34 -7.49
CA SER A 306 -22.93 -1.13 -7.47
C SER A 306 -23.27 -1.65 -6.07
N ARG A 307 -22.74 -1.01 -5.03
CA ARG A 307 -23.11 -1.35 -3.64
C ARG A 307 -24.54 -0.94 -3.31
N ASP A 308 -24.96 0.26 -3.71
CA ASP A 308 -26.32 0.76 -3.47
C ASP A 308 -27.40 -0.04 -4.21
N THR A 309 -27.06 -0.60 -5.38
CA THR A 309 -27.96 -1.47 -6.16
C THR A 309 -27.91 -2.95 -5.76
N GLU A 310 -27.09 -3.32 -4.76
CA GLU A 310 -26.76 -4.72 -4.39
C GLU A 310 -26.28 -5.56 -5.59
N GLU A 311 -25.70 -4.92 -6.62
CA GLU A 311 -25.09 -5.61 -7.74
C GLU A 311 -23.74 -6.18 -7.29
N CYS A 312 -23.64 -7.51 -7.28
CA CYS A 312 -22.43 -8.22 -6.88
C CYS A 312 -21.32 -8.00 -7.91
N ILE A 313 -20.39 -7.08 -7.61
CA ILE A 313 -19.13 -6.95 -8.34
C ILE A 313 -18.20 -8.12 -7.97
N GLY A 314 -17.42 -8.62 -8.94
CA GLY A 314 -16.47 -9.70 -8.68
C GLY A 314 -15.32 -9.24 -7.77
N ASP A 315 -14.86 -10.14 -6.89
CA ASP A 315 -13.73 -9.88 -5.96
C ASP A 315 -12.50 -9.27 -6.66
N ASP A 316 -12.18 -9.75 -7.87
CA ASP A 316 -11.04 -9.25 -8.66
C ASP A 316 -11.21 -7.78 -9.08
N VAL A 317 -12.42 -7.40 -9.51
CA VAL A 317 -12.73 -6.01 -9.90
C VAL A 317 -12.64 -5.09 -8.68
N GLU A 318 -13.11 -5.56 -7.53
CA GLU A 318 -13.05 -4.82 -6.29
C GLU A 318 -11.60 -4.58 -5.82
N ILE A 319 -10.72 -5.58 -5.95
CA ILE A 319 -9.29 -5.44 -5.66
C ILE A 319 -8.63 -4.45 -6.64
N ILE A 320 -8.96 -4.50 -7.93
CA ILE A 320 -8.43 -3.56 -8.93
C ILE A 320 -8.82 -2.11 -8.59
N LEU A 321 -10.09 -1.87 -8.25
CA LEU A 321 -10.59 -0.55 -7.86
C LEU A 321 -9.94 -0.06 -6.56
N TYR A 322 -9.81 -0.93 -5.57
CA TYR A 322 -9.11 -0.64 -4.32
C TYR A 322 -7.67 -0.19 -4.55
N ARG A 323 -6.93 -0.91 -5.40
CA ARG A 323 -5.53 -0.59 -5.69
C ARG A 323 -5.38 0.77 -6.34
N PHE A 324 -6.13 0.99 -7.42
CA PHE A 324 -6.08 2.25 -8.14
C PHE A 324 -6.46 3.44 -7.27
N LEU A 325 -7.55 3.34 -6.49
CA LEU A 325 -7.99 4.44 -5.64
C LEU A 325 -7.02 4.68 -4.47
N SER A 326 -6.37 3.65 -3.94
CA SER A 326 -5.31 3.83 -2.94
C SER A 326 -4.11 4.61 -3.51
N CYS A 327 -3.67 4.29 -4.74
CA CYS A 327 -2.65 5.07 -5.46
C CYS A 327 -3.11 6.51 -5.73
N TYR A 328 -4.38 6.71 -6.05
CA TYR A 328 -4.94 8.04 -6.27
C TYR A 328 -4.97 8.91 -5.01
N LEU A 329 -5.26 8.30 -3.84
CA LEU A 329 -5.18 9.00 -2.56
C LEU A 329 -3.76 9.45 -2.23
N ALA A 330 -2.74 8.69 -2.65
CA ALA A 330 -1.33 9.02 -2.40
C ALA A 330 -0.87 10.36 -2.98
N ILE A 331 -1.53 10.83 -4.04
CA ILE A 331 -1.27 12.14 -4.66
C ILE A 331 -2.20 13.25 -4.17
N GLY A 332 -2.82 13.09 -3.00
CA GLY A 332 -3.80 14.07 -2.49
C GLY A 332 -5.12 14.04 -3.25
N GLY A 333 -5.45 12.92 -3.91
CA GLY A 333 -6.69 12.77 -4.66
C GLY A 333 -7.96 12.87 -3.82
N ALA A 334 -7.87 12.74 -2.48
CA ALA A 334 -9.00 12.84 -1.56
C ALA A 334 -9.79 14.14 -1.72
N ASP A 335 -9.10 15.29 -1.77
CA ASP A 335 -9.71 16.62 -1.87
C ASP A 335 -10.41 16.86 -3.22
N THR A 336 -10.08 16.06 -4.23
CA THR A 336 -10.63 16.21 -5.58
C THR A 336 -11.96 15.47 -5.76
N LEU A 337 -12.29 14.55 -4.84
CA LEU A 337 -13.53 13.78 -4.87
C LEU A 337 -14.67 14.59 -4.22
N PRO A 338 -15.91 14.49 -4.72
CA PRO A 338 -17.07 15.03 -4.03
C PRO A 338 -17.16 14.47 -2.60
N PRO A 339 -17.46 15.29 -1.58
CA PRO A 339 -17.34 14.87 -0.17
C PRO A 339 -18.27 13.71 0.19
N GLU A 340 -19.48 13.68 -0.37
CA GLU A 340 -20.42 12.56 -0.18
C GLU A 340 -19.87 11.26 -0.78
N LEU A 341 -19.34 11.34 -2.00
CA LEU A 341 -18.74 10.20 -2.70
C LEU A 341 -17.48 9.71 -1.97
N GLY A 342 -16.62 10.63 -1.52
CA GLY A 342 -15.42 10.31 -0.76
C GLY A 342 -15.74 9.56 0.54
N ASN A 343 -16.79 9.95 1.25
CA ASN A 343 -17.24 9.27 2.47
C ASN A 343 -17.75 7.84 2.22
N GLN A 344 -18.53 7.65 1.15
CA GLN A 344 -19.04 6.33 0.77
C GLN A 344 -17.91 5.43 0.27
N CYS A 345 -17.02 5.97 -0.56
CA CYS A 345 -15.86 5.29 -1.10
C CYS A 345 -14.86 4.90 0.00
N SER A 346 -14.66 5.74 1.02
CA SER A 346 -13.80 5.40 2.17
C SER A 346 -14.27 4.14 2.89
N SER A 347 -15.59 3.98 3.05
CA SER A 347 -16.17 2.81 3.71
C SER A 347 -15.90 1.53 2.90
N LEU A 348 -15.98 1.61 1.57
CA LEU A 348 -15.65 0.51 0.64
C LEU A 348 -14.15 0.17 0.67
N ILE A 349 -13.28 1.16 0.57
CA ILE A 349 -11.82 0.98 0.60
C ILE A 349 -11.39 0.29 1.90
N LEU A 350 -11.96 0.70 3.03
CA LEU A 350 -11.70 0.07 4.33
C LEU A 350 -12.19 -1.38 4.39
N GLU A 351 -13.36 -1.69 3.84
CA GLU A 351 -13.86 -3.07 3.76
C GLU A 351 -12.94 -3.99 2.95
N VAL A 352 -12.40 -3.52 1.81
CA VAL A 352 -11.39 -4.28 1.07
C VAL A 352 -10.12 -4.41 1.89
N PHE A 353 -9.63 -3.33 2.51
CA PHE A 353 -8.46 -3.33 3.38
C PHE A 353 -8.57 -4.41 4.48
N HIS A 354 -9.69 -4.43 5.21
CA HIS A 354 -9.99 -5.43 6.23
C HIS A 354 -9.93 -6.86 5.66
N ARG A 355 -10.51 -7.08 4.48
CA ARG A 355 -10.54 -8.40 3.83
C ARG A 355 -9.15 -8.83 3.34
N VAL A 356 -8.34 -7.94 2.74
CA VAL A 356 -6.99 -8.28 2.26
C VAL A 356 -6.03 -8.50 3.43
N ALA A 357 -6.12 -7.70 4.49
CA ALA A 357 -5.35 -7.90 5.72
C ALA A 357 -5.67 -9.25 6.37
N ASN A 358 -6.96 -9.60 6.50
CA ASN A 358 -7.38 -10.90 7.04
C ASN A 358 -6.98 -12.10 6.18
N LYS A 359 -6.90 -11.93 4.85
CA LYS A 359 -6.40 -12.96 3.93
C LYS A 359 -4.87 -13.06 3.91
N GLY A 360 -4.14 -12.13 4.55
CA GLY A 360 -2.68 -12.08 4.55
C GLY A 360 -2.07 -11.55 3.24
N ASP A 361 -2.85 -10.84 2.41
CA ASP A 361 -2.34 -10.16 1.22
C ASP A 361 -1.67 -8.85 1.63
N LEU A 362 -0.44 -9.00 2.10
CA LEU A 362 0.36 -7.91 2.64
C LEU A 362 0.65 -6.81 1.61
N PRO A 363 1.04 -7.09 0.35
CA PRO A 363 1.27 -6.05 -0.65
C PRO A 363 0.03 -5.18 -0.91
N ALA A 364 -1.17 -5.76 -0.95
CA ALA A 364 -2.40 -5.00 -1.12
C ALA A 364 -2.68 -4.13 0.12
N ALA A 365 -2.56 -4.69 1.32
CA ALA A 365 -2.83 -3.97 2.56
C ALA A 365 -1.86 -2.77 2.78
N LEU A 366 -0.59 -2.93 2.44
CA LEU A 366 0.43 -1.87 2.55
C LEU A 366 0.20 -0.71 1.59
N LEU A 367 -0.62 -0.88 0.56
CA LEU A 367 -0.88 0.18 -0.41
C LEU A 367 -1.70 1.33 0.18
N LEU A 368 -2.70 1.02 1.00
CA LEU A 368 -3.53 2.03 1.67
C LEU A 368 -2.84 2.64 2.89
N LEU A 369 -1.98 1.88 3.57
CA LEU A 369 -1.46 2.23 4.89
C LEU A 369 -0.85 3.64 4.98
N PRO A 370 0.01 4.09 4.04
CA PRO A 370 0.59 5.44 4.10
C PRO A 370 -0.45 6.56 3.93
N GLN A 371 -1.59 6.25 3.33
CA GLN A 371 -2.61 7.22 2.90
C GLN A 371 -3.92 7.08 3.67
N ILE A 372 -3.94 6.25 4.71
CA ILE A 372 -5.15 5.99 5.49
C ILE A 372 -5.66 7.28 6.17
N CYS A 373 -4.76 8.22 6.47
CA CYS A 373 -5.06 9.54 7.02
C CYS A 373 -5.81 10.46 6.05
N GLU A 374 -5.70 10.19 4.74
CA GLU A 374 -6.36 10.95 3.68
C GLU A 374 -7.83 10.56 3.51
N LEU A 375 -8.27 9.45 4.12
CA LEU A 375 -9.67 9.04 4.06
C LEU A 375 -10.53 10.00 4.91
N PRO A 376 -11.58 10.64 4.34
CA PRO A 376 -12.45 11.56 5.07
C PRO A 376 -13.24 10.88 6.20
N LYS A 377 -13.41 9.56 6.14
CA LYS A 377 -14.08 8.78 7.18
C LYS A 377 -13.32 7.48 7.46
N LEU A 378 -12.95 7.29 8.71
CA LEU A 378 -12.37 6.04 9.22
C LEU A 378 -13.45 5.23 9.94
N SER A 379 -13.43 3.90 9.78
CA SER A 379 -14.25 2.99 10.58
C SER A 379 -13.61 2.77 11.96
N ASP A 380 -14.43 2.42 12.95
CA ASP A 380 -13.93 2.16 14.31
C ASP A 380 -12.98 0.94 14.34
N ASP A 381 -13.14 0.03 13.38
CA ASP A 381 -12.35 -1.20 13.26
C ASP A 381 -10.98 -1.01 12.59
N VAL A 382 -10.69 0.14 11.96
CA VAL A 382 -9.43 0.38 11.22
C VAL A 382 -8.22 0.05 12.09
N ILE A 383 -8.23 0.49 13.35
CA ILE A 383 -7.11 0.27 14.26
C ILE A 383 -6.96 -1.21 14.59
N THR A 384 -8.06 -1.94 14.78
CA THR A 384 -8.05 -3.39 14.99
C THR A 384 -7.35 -4.08 13.82
N SER A 385 -7.68 -3.73 12.58
CA SER A 385 -7.06 -4.38 11.42
C SER A 385 -5.64 -3.92 11.12
N LEU A 386 -5.26 -2.70 11.50
CA LEU A 386 -3.85 -2.30 11.52
C LEU A 386 -3.05 -3.18 12.47
N VAL A 387 -3.57 -3.41 13.68
CA VAL A 387 -2.93 -4.28 14.68
C VAL A 387 -2.89 -5.73 14.21
N GLU A 388 -3.98 -6.27 13.65
CA GLU A 388 -4.01 -7.62 13.06
C GLU A 388 -2.99 -7.78 11.94
N LEU A 389 -2.87 -6.79 11.05
CA LEU A 389 -1.89 -6.78 9.98
C LEU A 389 -0.46 -6.81 10.53
N VAL A 390 -0.14 -6.00 11.54
CA VAL A 390 1.19 -6.00 12.19
C VAL A 390 1.46 -7.34 12.88
N VAL A 391 0.51 -7.86 13.64
CA VAL A 391 0.65 -9.16 14.32
C VAL A 391 0.85 -10.30 13.32
N SER A 392 0.16 -10.26 12.17
CA SER A 392 0.31 -11.26 11.11
C SER A 392 1.71 -11.27 10.48
N GLN A 393 2.40 -10.12 10.45
CA GLN A 393 3.74 -9.98 9.88
C GLN A 393 4.86 -10.43 10.81
N TYR A 394 4.63 -10.39 12.14
CA TYR A 394 5.63 -10.73 13.15
C TYR A 394 5.15 -11.87 14.06
N PRO A 395 4.97 -13.09 13.52
CA PRO A 395 4.48 -14.23 14.30
C PRO A 395 5.41 -14.64 15.46
N ASP A 396 6.68 -14.22 15.40
CA ASP A 396 7.73 -14.54 16.38
C ASP A 396 7.96 -13.45 17.45
N GLY A 397 7.16 -12.37 17.45
CA GLY A 397 7.13 -11.43 18.59
C GLY A 397 8.00 -10.18 18.49
N ASP A 398 8.62 -9.88 17.35
CA ASP A 398 9.43 -8.66 17.13
C ASP A 398 8.55 -7.44 16.74
N TRP A 399 7.35 -7.35 17.32
CA TRP A 399 6.31 -6.36 16.95
C TRP A 399 6.54 -4.97 17.54
N LYS A 400 7.44 -4.81 18.53
CA LYS A 400 7.57 -3.55 19.30
C LYS A 400 7.92 -2.33 18.43
N ALA A 401 8.87 -2.46 17.51
CA ALA A 401 9.27 -1.34 16.66
C ALA A 401 8.18 -0.95 15.64
N VAL A 402 7.43 -1.92 15.12
CA VAL A 402 6.34 -1.68 14.15
C VAL A 402 5.08 -1.16 14.84
N VAL A 403 4.86 -1.55 16.10
CA VAL A 403 3.82 -0.96 16.93
C VAL A 403 4.12 0.51 17.23
N ASP A 404 5.37 0.92 17.39
CA ASP A 404 5.71 2.35 17.56
C ASP A 404 5.40 3.16 16.28
N ASP A 405 5.65 2.62 15.08
CA ASP A 405 5.29 3.26 13.80
C ASP A 405 3.76 3.32 13.60
N VAL A 406 3.04 2.24 13.94
CA VAL A 406 1.57 2.23 13.90
C VAL A 406 0.97 3.15 14.96
N ILE A 407 1.57 3.24 16.15
CA ILE A 407 1.21 4.20 17.20
C ILE A 407 1.45 5.63 16.69
N HIS A 408 2.54 5.89 15.96
CA HIS A 408 2.79 7.20 15.35
C HIS A 408 1.70 7.54 14.32
N CYS A 409 1.34 6.62 13.42
CA CYS A 409 0.21 6.82 12.50
C CYS A 409 -1.13 7.02 13.25
N ILE A 410 -1.39 6.25 14.30
CA ILE A 410 -2.60 6.38 15.14
C ILE A 410 -2.62 7.74 15.85
N HIS A 411 -1.47 8.25 16.31
CA HIS A 411 -1.36 9.58 16.91
C HIS A 411 -1.68 10.70 15.91
N THR A 412 -1.28 10.56 14.65
CA THR A 412 -1.67 11.50 13.59
C THR A 412 -3.18 11.43 13.29
N LEU A 413 -3.77 10.24 13.45
CA LEU A 413 -5.21 9.98 13.30
C LEU A 413 -6.07 10.37 14.51
N ASP A 414 -5.47 10.63 15.68
CA ASP A 414 -6.14 10.89 16.97
C ASP A 414 -7.10 12.10 16.91
N SER A 415 -6.84 13.05 16.02
CA SER A 415 -7.71 14.20 15.76
C SER A 415 -8.95 13.90 14.89
N ARG A 416 -8.94 12.78 14.15
CA ARG A 416 -9.95 12.42 13.13
C ARG A 416 -10.74 11.15 13.47
N VAL A 417 -10.25 10.33 14.41
CA VAL A 417 -10.93 9.15 14.96
C VAL A 417 -11.47 9.51 16.35
N ARG A 418 -12.71 9.16 16.68
CA ARG A 418 -13.23 9.33 18.05
C ARG A 418 -12.56 8.32 18.97
N VAL A 419 -11.40 8.66 19.51
CA VAL A 419 -10.70 7.83 20.49
C VAL A 419 -11.38 7.97 21.85
N PHE A 420 -12.10 6.93 22.27
CA PHE A 420 -12.63 6.86 23.63
C PHE A 420 -11.47 6.66 24.62
N ARG A 421 -11.14 7.70 25.40
CA ARG A 421 -10.24 7.57 26.56
C ARG A 421 -10.94 6.73 27.63
N MET A 422 -10.66 5.43 27.69
CA MET A 422 -11.14 4.58 28.77
C MET A 422 -10.22 4.69 29.98
N ILE A 423 -10.83 4.81 31.15
CA ILE A 423 -10.10 4.94 32.41
C ILE A 423 -10.08 3.56 33.07
N ILE A 424 -8.88 3.09 33.42
CA ILE A 424 -8.76 1.86 34.19
C ILE A 424 -9.11 2.18 35.65
N LEU A 425 -10.33 1.84 36.05
CA LEU A 425 -10.71 1.86 37.46
C LEU A 425 -9.96 0.74 38.19
N SER A 426 -9.29 1.08 39.30
CA SER A 426 -8.54 0.13 40.11
C SER A 426 -9.35 -0.34 41.32
N GLU A 427 -9.06 -1.53 41.86
CA GLU A 427 -9.62 -1.93 43.17
C GLU A 427 -9.07 -1.01 44.26
N MET A 428 -9.95 -0.20 44.84
CA MET A 428 -9.60 0.78 45.87
C MET A 428 -10.20 0.36 47.21
N SER A 429 -9.40 0.44 48.26
CA SER A 429 -9.89 0.28 49.64
C SER A 429 -10.15 1.65 50.25
N GLU A 430 -11.16 1.74 51.11
CA GLU A 430 -11.49 3.00 51.77
C GLU A 430 -10.29 3.53 52.57
N PRO A 431 -9.94 4.82 52.44
CA PRO A 431 -8.85 5.41 53.21
C PRO A 431 -9.15 5.27 54.71
N SER A 432 -8.23 4.64 55.45
CA SER A 432 -8.43 4.27 56.86
C SER A 432 -7.97 5.35 57.86
N SER A 433 -7.32 6.42 57.38
CA SER A 433 -6.82 7.54 58.17
C SER A 433 -6.82 8.82 57.33
N GLY A 434 -6.86 9.99 57.99
CA GLY A 434 -6.79 11.30 57.33
C GLY A 434 -8.03 11.71 56.52
N VAL A 435 -9.16 11.01 56.64
CA VAL A 435 -10.39 11.34 55.90
C VAL A 435 -11.10 12.53 56.54
N ARG A 436 -11.27 13.61 55.77
CA ARG A 436 -12.02 14.82 56.18
C ARG A 436 -13.49 14.73 55.85
N LEU A 437 -13.80 14.19 54.68
CA LEU A 437 -15.16 14.09 54.19
C LEU A 437 -15.37 12.76 53.46
N THR A 438 -16.52 12.15 53.72
CA THR A 438 -17.00 10.99 52.98
C THR A 438 -18.43 11.26 52.56
N GLN A 439 -18.65 11.41 51.26
CA GLN A 439 -19.96 11.66 50.68
C GLN A 439 -20.42 10.45 49.85
N PRO A 440 -21.49 9.74 50.26
CA PRO A 440 -22.12 8.71 49.42
C PRO A 440 -23.02 9.34 48.35
N GLN A 441 -23.43 8.54 47.36
CA GLN A 441 -24.35 8.96 46.29
C GLN A 441 -23.80 10.11 45.45
N VAL A 442 -22.51 10.03 45.09
CA VAL A 442 -21.85 10.98 44.21
C VAL A 442 -21.65 10.31 42.86
N VAL A 443 -22.25 10.87 41.81
CA VAL A 443 -22.00 10.45 40.44
C VAL A 443 -20.77 11.16 39.93
N ALA A 444 -19.77 10.40 39.48
CA ALA A 444 -18.60 10.96 38.83
C ALA A 444 -18.86 11.02 37.31
N TYR A 445 -18.59 12.17 36.72
CA TYR A 445 -18.53 12.38 35.28
C TYR A 445 -17.10 12.72 34.88
N MET A 446 -16.59 12.17 33.79
CA MET A 446 -15.32 12.59 33.20
C MET A 446 -15.55 12.90 31.73
N GLU A 447 -15.07 14.05 31.27
CA GLU A 447 -15.34 14.57 29.92
C GLU A 447 -16.84 14.55 29.52
N GLY A 448 -17.73 14.69 30.51
CA GLY A 448 -19.18 14.69 30.31
C GLY A 448 -19.85 13.31 30.32
N GLN A 449 -19.09 12.22 30.37
CA GLN A 449 -19.63 10.85 30.48
C GLN A 449 -19.74 10.40 31.94
N SER A 450 -20.89 9.84 32.32
CA SER A 450 -21.10 9.27 33.65
C SER A 450 -20.35 7.95 33.83
N ILE A 451 -19.46 7.87 34.83
CA ILE A 451 -18.74 6.64 35.21
C ILE A 451 -19.57 5.78 36.18
N GLY A 452 -20.57 6.38 36.81
CA GLY A 452 -21.49 5.70 37.71
C GLY A 452 -21.67 6.43 39.04
N GLU A 453 -22.52 5.87 39.89
CA GLU A 453 -22.75 6.36 41.24
C GLU A 453 -21.79 5.68 42.23
N GLY A 454 -21.15 6.48 43.07
CA GLY A 454 -20.18 6.02 44.02
C GLY A 454 -20.13 6.84 45.28
N ARG A 455 -19.03 6.67 46.00
CA ARG A 455 -18.69 7.41 47.21
C ARG A 455 -17.44 8.23 46.93
N LEU A 456 -17.51 9.52 47.25
CA LEU A 456 -16.37 10.44 47.21
C LEU A 456 -15.76 10.55 48.62
N CYS A 457 -14.45 10.40 48.72
CA CYS A 457 -13.67 10.55 49.94
C CYS A 457 -12.62 11.65 49.72
N VAL A 458 -12.60 12.65 50.61
CA VAL A 458 -11.62 13.74 50.62
C VAL A 458 -10.72 13.52 51.83
N ALA A 459 -9.41 13.35 51.62
CA ALA A 459 -8.48 12.99 52.68
C ALA A 459 -7.17 13.79 52.65
N GLU A 460 -6.69 14.19 53.83
CA GLU A 460 -5.44 14.94 54.06
C GLU A 460 -4.18 14.08 54.00
N ARG A 461 -4.30 12.75 54.14
CA ARG A 461 -3.17 11.80 54.16
C ARG A 461 -3.71 10.37 54.22
N SER A 462 -3.52 9.58 53.15
CA SER A 462 -3.80 8.13 53.22
C SER A 462 -2.49 7.36 53.37
N VAL A 463 -2.30 6.68 54.51
CA VAL A 463 -1.22 5.68 54.66
C VAL A 463 -1.75 4.35 54.14
N GLN A 464 -1.49 4.04 52.87
CA GLN A 464 -1.79 2.71 52.35
C GLN A 464 -0.64 1.74 52.70
N PHE A 465 -0.89 0.82 53.64
CA PHE A 465 0.02 -0.26 54.00
C PHE A 465 -0.05 -1.38 52.94
N ILE A 466 0.52 -1.17 51.76
CA ILE A 466 0.74 -2.27 50.79
C ILE A 466 2.15 -2.80 50.99
N LEU A 467 2.24 -4.08 51.39
CA LEU A 467 3.43 -4.91 51.34
C LEU A 467 3.90 -5.01 49.88
N LEU A 468 5.00 -4.34 49.54
CA LEU A 468 6.07 -4.70 48.59
C LEU A 468 6.79 -3.44 48.11
N ASN A 469 8.12 -3.48 48.27
CA ASN A 469 9.16 -2.53 47.87
C ASN A 469 8.90 -1.73 46.57
N THR A 470 8.51 -0.46 46.73
CA THR A 470 8.85 0.65 45.83
C THR A 470 8.69 1.96 46.62
N ASN A 471 9.63 2.90 46.47
CA ASN A 471 9.65 4.21 47.13
C ASN A 471 8.28 4.90 47.01
N ARG A 472 7.62 5.20 48.14
CA ARG A 472 6.32 5.89 48.17
C ARG A 472 6.48 7.32 48.68
N ASN A 473 6.07 8.28 47.86
CA ASN A 473 5.59 9.55 48.35
C ASN A 473 4.18 9.35 48.92
N THR A 474 3.97 9.72 50.18
CA THR A 474 2.64 9.84 50.80
C THR A 474 1.95 11.07 50.27
N PHE A 475 0.90 10.90 49.47
CA PHE A 475 0.11 12.01 48.96
C PHE A 475 -1.31 11.99 49.52
N SER A 476 -1.77 13.17 49.88
CA SER A 476 -3.17 13.50 50.18
C SER A 476 -4.02 13.31 48.93
N GLN A 477 -5.23 12.77 49.08
CA GLN A 477 -5.97 12.24 47.94
C GLN A 477 -7.47 12.53 48.00
N VAL A 478 -8.03 12.83 46.82
CA VAL A 478 -9.47 12.81 46.55
C VAL A 478 -9.77 11.51 45.83
N THR A 479 -10.49 10.60 46.48
CA THR A 479 -10.76 9.25 45.98
C THR A 479 -12.25 9.08 45.70
N TRP A 480 -12.58 8.53 44.54
CA TRP A 480 -13.96 8.13 44.23
C TRP A 480 -14.02 6.62 44.01
N ILE A 481 -14.99 5.95 44.64
CA ILE A 481 -15.18 4.49 44.57
C ILE A 481 -16.61 4.19 44.12
N CYS A 482 -16.75 3.45 43.03
CA CYS A 482 -18.04 3.05 42.49
C CYS A 482 -18.77 2.11 43.45
N ARG A 483 -20.08 2.35 43.66
CA ARG A 483 -20.90 1.58 44.59
C ARG A 483 -21.10 0.13 44.12
N THR A 484 -21.24 -0.08 42.81
CA THR A 484 -21.60 -1.39 42.24
C THR A 484 -20.39 -2.27 41.94
N SER A 485 -19.29 -1.68 41.47
CA SER A 485 -18.09 -2.44 41.09
C SER A 485 -17.01 -2.49 42.17
N GLY A 486 -17.02 -1.59 43.16
CA GLY A 486 -15.91 -1.45 44.12
C GLY A 486 -14.61 -0.92 43.52
N LEU A 487 -14.61 -0.61 42.22
CA LEU A 487 -13.50 -0.01 41.50
C LEU A 487 -13.59 1.52 41.58
N GLY A 488 -12.45 2.19 41.55
CA GLY A 488 -12.37 3.63 41.71
C GLY A 488 -11.09 4.25 41.15
N PHE A 489 -10.93 5.55 41.36
CA PHE A 489 -9.73 6.31 41.03
C PHE A 489 -9.40 7.29 42.16
N SER A 490 -8.14 7.74 42.20
CA SER A 490 -7.67 8.68 43.22
C SER A 490 -6.83 9.80 42.59
N LEU A 491 -7.14 11.03 42.95
CA LEU A 491 -6.47 12.25 42.49
C LEU A 491 -5.56 12.75 43.62
N THR A 492 -4.31 13.06 43.30
CA THR A 492 -3.42 13.76 44.23
C THR A 492 -3.68 15.26 44.15
N TYR A 493 -3.62 16.00 45.26
CA TYR A 493 -3.82 17.45 45.23
C TYR A 493 -2.87 18.18 44.25
N PRO A 494 -1.57 17.84 44.15
CA PRO A 494 -0.67 18.34 43.11
C PRO A 494 -1.11 18.11 41.65
N SER A 495 -1.98 17.12 41.41
CA SER A 495 -2.53 16.87 40.07
C SER A 495 -3.79 17.68 39.78
N ILE A 496 -4.40 18.29 40.79
CA ILE A 496 -5.60 19.12 40.62
C ILE A 496 -5.14 20.53 40.26
N ILE A 497 -5.33 20.92 39.00
CA ILE A 497 -5.02 22.27 38.50
C ILE A 497 -5.98 23.28 39.14
N LEU A 498 -7.28 22.97 39.11
CA LEU A 498 -8.30 23.79 39.76
C LEU A 498 -9.52 22.94 40.13
N HIS A 499 -10.24 23.39 41.15
CA HIS A 499 -11.55 22.84 41.48
C HIS A 499 -12.51 23.98 41.85
N ALA A 500 -13.79 23.86 41.48
CA ALA A 500 -14.81 24.89 41.68
C ALA A 500 -16.21 24.30 41.82
N ILE A 501 -17.12 25.05 42.44
CA ILE A 501 -18.55 24.74 42.39
C ILE A 501 -19.11 25.30 41.07
N SER A 502 -19.60 24.42 40.21
CA SER A 502 -20.23 24.79 38.94
C SER A 502 -21.74 24.69 39.06
N THR A 503 -22.43 25.83 38.91
CA THR A 503 -23.90 25.94 38.90
C THR A 503 -24.46 26.27 37.51
N ASP A 504 -23.60 26.34 36.50
CA ASP A 504 -23.99 26.67 35.14
C ASP A 504 -24.63 25.48 34.43
N LEU A 505 -25.96 25.49 34.37
CA LEU A 505 -26.76 24.45 33.72
C LEU A 505 -26.75 24.52 32.19
N SER A 506 -26.19 25.59 31.60
CA SER A 506 -26.07 25.70 30.14
C SER A 506 -24.92 24.87 29.57
N THR A 507 -23.87 24.66 30.36
CA THR A 507 -22.67 23.90 29.99
C THR A 507 -22.69 22.45 30.51
N PHE A 508 -23.36 22.18 31.64
CA PHE A 508 -23.53 20.82 32.16
C PHE A 508 -24.86 20.71 32.94
N PRO A 509 -25.69 19.67 32.73
CA PRO A 509 -27.09 19.64 33.19
C PRO A 509 -27.30 19.55 34.72
N HIS A 510 -26.24 19.47 35.52
CA HIS A 510 -26.31 19.34 36.98
C HIS A 510 -25.34 20.28 37.69
N GLU A 511 -25.73 20.79 38.86
CA GLU A 511 -24.78 21.48 39.74
C GLU A 511 -23.76 20.46 40.29
N CYS A 512 -22.46 20.80 40.24
CA CYS A 512 -21.40 19.84 40.50
C CYS A 512 -20.12 20.49 41.04
N ILE A 513 -19.23 19.68 41.61
CA ILE A 513 -17.83 20.07 41.79
C ILE A 513 -17.10 19.79 40.48
N TYR A 514 -16.69 20.86 39.81
CA TYR A 514 -15.82 20.82 38.64
C TYR A 514 -14.37 20.70 39.09
N VAL A 515 -13.60 19.80 38.50
CA VAL A 515 -12.19 19.57 38.80
C VAL A 515 -11.45 19.44 37.48
N LEU A 516 -10.43 20.27 37.28
CA LEU A 516 -9.48 20.13 36.18
C LEU A 516 -8.22 19.46 36.72
N VAL A 517 -7.80 18.38 36.09
CA VAL A 517 -6.68 17.55 36.53
C VAL A 517 -5.60 17.54 35.45
N ASP A 518 -4.34 17.70 35.86
CA ASP A 518 -3.18 17.41 35.04
C ASP A 518 -2.93 15.89 35.06
N ALA A 519 -3.26 15.21 33.95
CA ALA A 519 -3.12 13.77 33.83
C ALA A 519 -1.67 13.29 33.91
N SER A 520 -0.70 14.16 33.63
CA SER A 520 0.73 13.82 33.67
C SER A 520 1.25 13.67 35.11
N LYS A 521 0.60 14.35 36.07
CA LYS A 521 0.95 14.35 37.49
C LYS A 521 0.17 13.32 38.32
N SER A 522 -0.95 12.79 37.81
CA SER A 522 -1.79 11.83 38.53
C SER A 522 -1.33 10.38 38.32
N GLY A 523 -0.39 9.90 39.13
CA GLY A 523 0.18 8.53 39.03
C GLY A 523 -0.79 7.34 39.21
N ASN A 524 -2.08 7.58 39.47
CA ASN A 524 -3.12 6.55 39.69
C ASN A 524 -4.30 6.64 38.72
N ILE A 525 -4.27 7.53 37.73
CA ILE A 525 -5.21 7.49 36.60
C ILE A 525 -4.48 6.82 35.45
N PHE A 526 -4.61 5.48 35.36
CA PHE A 526 -4.14 4.77 34.18
C PHE A 526 -5.17 4.97 33.06
N PHE A 527 -4.76 5.64 31.99
CA PHE A 527 -5.49 5.62 30.73
C PHE A 527 -5.15 4.31 30.02
N SER A 528 -6.15 3.45 29.78
CA SER A 528 -6.05 2.50 28.68
C SER A 528 -6.85 3.07 27.54
N PHE A 529 -6.23 3.24 26.39
CA PHE A 529 -7.01 3.33 25.15
C PHE A 529 -7.82 2.03 25.05
N SER A 530 -9.14 2.13 25.21
CA SER A 530 -10.03 1.01 24.92
C SER A 530 -10.70 1.31 23.61
N TYR A 531 -10.35 0.49 22.64
CA TYR A 531 -11.20 0.22 21.49
C TYR A 531 -12.52 -0.29 22.03
N ASP A 532 -13.64 0.25 21.55
CA ASP A 532 -14.96 -0.32 21.86
C ASP A 532 -15.11 -1.62 21.06
N VAL A 533 -14.43 -2.64 21.55
CA VAL A 533 -14.44 -3.99 20.99
C VAL A 533 -15.10 -4.86 22.05
N ALA A 534 -16.41 -4.67 22.20
CA ALA A 534 -17.22 -5.41 23.15
C ALA A 534 -17.33 -6.93 22.83
N ASP A 535 -16.62 -7.45 21.82
CA ASP A 535 -16.56 -8.89 21.55
C ASP A 535 -15.18 -9.48 21.17
N CYS A 536 -14.10 -8.71 20.97
CA CYS A 536 -12.80 -9.31 20.66
C CYS A 536 -11.90 -9.46 21.90
N ASN A 537 -11.59 -10.72 22.12
CA ASN A 537 -10.60 -11.34 22.97
C ASN A 537 -9.13 -10.86 22.75
N VAL A 538 -8.86 -9.57 22.51
CA VAL A 538 -7.50 -9.05 22.27
C VAL A 538 -6.58 -9.29 23.48
N LEU A 539 -7.07 -9.06 24.69
CA LEU A 539 -6.33 -9.35 25.93
C LEU A 539 -6.16 -10.85 26.20
N SER A 540 -7.06 -11.70 25.72
CA SER A 540 -6.93 -13.15 25.89
C SER A 540 -6.10 -13.81 24.79
N LEU A 541 -5.97 -13.18 23.61
CA LEU A 541 -4.99 -13.51 22.58
C LEU A 541 -3.57 -13.13 23.02
N LEU A 542 -3.39 -11.95 23.61
CA LEU A 542 -2.13 -11.53 24.25
C LEU A 542 -1.73 -12.42 25.43
N ARG A 543 -2.68 -12.89 26.24
CA ARG A 543 -2.41 -13.87 27.34
C ARG A 543 -2.24 -15.32 26.86
N ARG A 544 -2.73 -15.69 25.67
CA ARG A 544 -2.56 -17.03 25.09
C ARG A 544 -1.17 -17.23 24.50
N SER A 545 -0.54 -16.17 23.98
CA SER A 545 0.82 -16.22 23.44
C SER A 545 1.89 -16.23 24.54
N GLU A 546 1.68 -15.54 25.67
CA GLU A 546 2.58 -15.60 26.84
C GLU A 546 2.73 -17.02 27.41
N ASN A 547 1.71 -17.87 27.28
CA ASN A 547 1.74 -19.26 27.75
C ASN A 547 2.35 -20.27 26.75
N ARG A 548 2.75 -19.83 25.55
CA ARG A 548 3.39 -20.69 24.53
C ARG A 548 4.92 -20.60 24.52
N ILE A 549 5.51 -19.67 25.28
CA ILE A 549 6.97 -19.49 25.38
C ILE A 549 7.55 -20.42 26.47
N THR A 550 7.38 -21.73 26.29
CA THR A 550 8.24 -22.74 26.91
C THR A 550 8.29 -23.99 26.03
N ASP A 551 8.70 -23.87 24.76
CA ASP A 551 9.44 -24.98 24.19
C ASP A 551 10.37 -24.57 23.05
N THR A 552 11.44 -25.33 22.97
CA THR A 552 12.73 -25.06 22.33
C THR A 552 12.73 -25.17 20.80
N SER A 553 13.62 -24.39 20.17
CA SER A 553 14.54 -24.76 19.05
C SER A 553 14.51 -23.94 17.74
N GLU A 554 15.70 -23.35 17.48
CA GLU A 554 16.39 -22.90 16.25
C GLU A 554 15.87 -21.75 15.36
N PRO A 555 16.76 -20.78 15.01
CA PRO A 555 16.42 -19.64 14.16
C PRO A 555 16.44 -20.03 12.68
N ARG A 556 15.31 -19.91 11.99
CA ARG A 556 15.25 -19.98 10.52
C ARG A 556 15.44 -18.59 9.91
N ARG A 557 16.27 -18.53 8.86
CA ARG A 557 16.75 -17.31 8.20
C ARG A 557 15.61 -16.35 7.82
N ARG A 558 15.79 -15.08 8.17
CA ARG A 558 15.12 -13.91 7.58
C ARG A 558 15.12 -14.04 6.06
N GLN A 559 13.94 -14.05 5.45
CA GLN A 559 13.77 -13.72 4.05
C GLN A 559 13.20 -12.30 4.01
N ASP A 560 14.08 -11.34 3.77
CA ASP A 560 13.67 -9.99 3.39
C ASP A 560 12.98 -10.08 2.03
N ILE A 561 11.71 -9.71 1.97
CA ILE A 561 10.96 -9.58 0.72
C ILE A 561 11.02 -8.08 0.36
N PRO A 562 11.77 -7.68 -0.69
CA PRO A 562 11.96 -6.27 -0.98
C PRO A 562 10.73 -5.70 -1.70
N LEU A 563 10.21 -4.57 -1.22
CA LEU A 563 9.24 -3.73 -1.93
C LEU A 563 9.91 -2.79 -2.97
N TYR A 564 11.24 -2.76 -3.01
CA TYR A 564 12.07 -1.92 -3.89
C TYR A 564 13.34 -2.65 -4.32
N THR A 565 13.93 -2.28 -5.46
CA THR A 565 15.29 -2.71 -5.79
C THR A 565 16.29 -2.11 -4.79
N ALA A 566 17.41 -2.81 -4.54
CA ALA A 566 18.45 -2.34 -3.60
C ALA A 566 19.11 -0.99 -4.00
N ALA A 567 18.82 -0.49 -5.20
CA ALA A 567 19.22 0.85 -5.65
C ALA A 567 18.19 1.93 -5.23
N GLU A 568 16.89 1.65 -5.38
CA GLU A 568 15.80 2.53 -4.96
C GLU A 568 15.79 2.72 -3.42
N ALA A 569 16.07 1.67 -2.65
CA ALA A 569 16.20 1.76 -1.19
C ALA A 569 17.40 2.62 -0.73
N ARG A 570 18.49 2.66 -1.52
CA ARG A 570 19.65 3.54 -1.26
C ARG A 570 19.34 4.99 -1.63
N ASN A 571 18.67 5.22 -2.76
CA ASN A 571 18.28 6.57 -3.17
C ASN A 571 17.30 7.23 -2.19
N VAL A 572 16.35 6.47 -1.63
CA VAL A 572 15.43 6.96 -0.59
C VAL A 572 16.17 7.28 0.72
N GLN A 573 17.21 6.51 1.05
CA GLN A 573 18.01 6.75 2.26
C GLN A 573 18.98 7.93 2.09
N ASP A 574 19.55 8.10 0.88
CA ASP A 574 20.39 9.24 0.52
C ASP A 574 19.58 10.54 0.40
N LEU A 575 18.31 10.49 -0.05
CA LEU A 575 17.38 11.63 -0.05
C LEU A 575 16.96 12.04 1.38
N LYS A 576 16.70 11.07 2.27
CA LYS A 576 16.40 11.36 3.68
C LYS A 576 17.60 11.96 4.42
N LEU A 577 18.81 11.50 4.13
CA LEU A 577 20.05 12.08 4.67
C LEU A 577 20.30 13.49 4.11
N ALA A 578 19.96 13.76 2.84
CA ALA A 578 20.08 15.10 2.25
C ALA A 578 19.05 16.10 2.82
N ASP A 579 17.82 15.67 3.10
CA ASP A 579 16.81 16.50 3.77
C ASP A 579 17.18 16.79 5.24
N GLU A 580 17.77 15.83 5.95
CA GLU A 580 18.29 16.02 7.31
C GLU A 580 19.53 16.94 7.35
N GLU A 581 20.38 16.93 6.32
CA GLU A 581 21.52 17.85 6.18
C GLU A 581 21.08 19.28 5.80
N LEU A 582 20.01 19.44 5.00
CA LEU A 582 19.44 20.74 4.65
C LEU A 582 18.65 21.38 5.80
N ALA A 583 18.09 20.58 6.71
CA ALA A 583 17.40 21.06 7.90
C ALA A 583 18.35 21.60 8.98
N ASN A 584 19.67 21.37 8.87
CA ASN A 584 20.65 21.70 9.92
C ASN A 584 21.51 22.96 9.64
N GLU A 585 21.30 23.65 8.51
CA GLU A 585 21.92 24.94 8.23
C GLU A 585 20.87 26.02 7.90
N GLY A 586 20.26 26.60 8.94
CA GLY A 586 19.43 27.80 8.77
C GLY A 586 18.50 28.14 9.92
N SER A 587 19.04 28.50 11.09
CA SER A 587 18.26 29.21 12.11
C SER A 587 18.12 30.70 11.75
N GLU A 588 16.90 31.20 11.61
CA GLU A 588 16.48 32.48 12.23
C GLU A 588 14.95 32.73 12.07
N SER A 589 14.28 32.69 13.22
CA SER A 589 13.09 33.44 13.66
C SER A 589 11.81 33.49 12.80
N GLY A 590 10.78 32.81 13.33
CA GLY A 590 9.37 33.19 13.22
C GLY A 590 8.63 32.49 14.36
N ASP A 591 8.21 33.27 15.37
CA ASP A 591 7.38 32.79 16.47
C ASP A 591 6.08 32.20 15.93
N ASP A 592 5.84 30.91 16.18
CA ASP A 592 4.51 30.33 16.28
C ASP A 592 4.53 29.42 17.51
N ASP A 593 3.69 29.76 18.49
CA ASP A 593 3.57 29.09 19.79
C ASP A 593 3.10 27.64 19.61
N ASP A 594 4.03 26.68 19.65
CA ASP A 594 3.75 25.27 19.94
C ASP A 594 3.42 25.13 21.44
N ASP A 595 2.16 25.34 21.80
CA ASP A 595 1.66 24.89 23.11
C ASP A 595 1.55 23.36 23.05
N GLU A 596 2.60 22.66 23.53
CA GLU A 596 2.57 21.25 23.91
C GLU A 596 1.34 21.04 24.81
N GLY A 597 0.22 20.59 24.22
CA GLY A 597 -1.06 20.49 24.90
C GLY A 597 -0.96 19.68 26.18
N ALA A 598 -0.90 20.39 27.32
CA ALA A 598 -1.02 19.81 28.64
C ALA A 598 -2.25 18.89 28.65
N LYS A 599 -2.05 17.61 28.96
CA LYS A 599 -3.09 16.57 28.97
C LYS A 599 -4.04 16.80 30.13
N ASN A 600 -4.83 17.85 30.07
CA ASN A 600 -5.79 18.23 31.12
C ASN A 600 -7.06 17.38 30.96
N VAL A 601 -7.62 16.92 32.08
CA VAL A 601 -8.85 16.13 32.13
C VAL A 601 -9.86 16.81 33.03
N VAL A 602 -11.11 16.89 32.55
CA VAL A 602 -12.23 17.45 33.29
C VAL A 602 -13.01 16.36 34.00
N ILE A 603 -13.07 16.46 35.33
CA ILE A 603 -13.85 15.59 36.21
C ILE A 603 -14.94 16.42 36.88
N ARG A 604 -16.18 15.92 36.92
CA ARG A 604 -17.30 16.53 37.62
C ARG A 604 -17.90 15.56 38.64
N PHE A 605 -18.02 15.98 39.90
CA PHE A 605 -18.68 15.21 40.94
C PHE A 605 -20.07 15.78 41.23
N VAL A 606 -21.11 14.99 41.00
CA VAL A 606 -22.52 15.35 41.18
C VAL A 606 -23.07 14.60 42.40
N PRO A 607 -23.16 15.22 43.59
CA PRO A 607 -23.83 14.62 44.73
C PRO A 607 -25.36 14.61 44.52
N ALA A 608 -26.03 13.58 45.04
CA ALA A 608 -27.50 13.52 45.03
C ALA A 608 -28.16 14.62 45.89
N ASP A 609 -27.45 15.09 46.93
CA ASP A 609 -27.85 16.22 47.76
C ASP A 609 -26.98 17.44 47.43
N LEU A 610 -27.56 18.49 46.87
CA LEU A 610 -26.83 19.70 46.46
C LEU A 610 -26.35 20.53 47.65
N SER A 611 -26.94 20.36 48.84
CA SER A 611 -26.54 21.12 50.03
C SER A 611 -25.12 20.79 50.50
N VAL A 612 -24.57 19.65 50.08
CA VAL A 612 -23.22 19.20 50.44
C VAL A 612 -22.12 19.76 49.53
N LEU A 613 -22.47 20.41 48.41
CA LEU A 613 -21.48 20.96 47.45
C LEU A 613 -20.53 21.95 48.13
N GLN A 614 -21.07 22.86 48.95
CA GLN A 614 -20.25 23.83 49.69
C GLN A 614 -19.29 23.16 50.66
N GLN A 615 -19.72 22.07 51.30
CA GLN A 615 -18.91 21.32 52.23
C GLN A 615 -17.79 20.55 51.52
N ILE A 616 -18.08 19.91 50.38
CA ILE A 616 -17.07 19.21 49.55
C ILE A 616 -16.00 20.19 49.09
N TYR A 617 -16.41 21.34 48.55
CA TYR A 617 -15.48 22.37 48.09
C TYR A 617 -14.57 22.88 49.22
N THR A 618 -15.16 23.22 50.37
CA THR A 618 -14.40 23.74 51.52
C THR A 618 -13.35 22.74 52.02
N GLU A 619 -13.71 21.46 52.11
CA GLU A 619 -12.74 20.44 52.56
C GLU A 619 -11.67 20.14 51.50
N MET A 620 -11.98 20.25 50.20
CA MET A 620 -10.97 20.17 49.15
C MET A 620 -9.98 21.33 49.23
N CYS A 621 -10.45 22.56 49.44
CA CYS A 621 -9.60 23.74 49.66
C CYS A 621 -8.68 23.56 50.87
N ASN A 622 -9.24 23.18 52.03
CA ASN A 622 -8.46 22.95 53.25
C ASN A 622 -7.36 21.90 53.05
N CYS A 623 -7.64 20.86 52.27
CA CYS A 623 -6.65 19.82 51.98
C CYS A 623 -5.62 20.27 50.93
N GLN A 624 -5.99 21.10 49.95
CA GLN A 624 -5.04 21.68 48.99
C GLN A 624 -4.03 22.61 49.70
N GLU A 625 -4.47 23.43 50.66
CA GLU A 625 -3.59 24.27 51.49
C GLU A 625 -2.55 23.47 52.28
N LEU A 626 -2.87 22.23 52.66
CA LEU A 626 -1.95 21.33 53.38
C LEU A 626 -0.94 20.63 52.45
N ASN A 627 -1.04 20.82 51.13
CA ASN A 627 -0.21 20.18 50.11
C ASN A 627 0.28 21.19 49.06
N PRO A 628 1.12 22.18 49.44
CA PRO A 628 1.76 23.06 48.48
C PRO A 628 2.74 22.27 47.59
N ASP A 629 2.81 22.61 46.30
CA ASP A 629 3.74 21.99 45.35
C ASP A 629 5.18 22.41 45.69
N GLU A 630 6.12 21.45 45.74
CA GLU A 630 7.54 21.71 46.06
C GLU A 630 8.29 22.55 45.00
N ASN A 631 7.66 22.80 43.84
CA ASN A 631 8.21 23.58 42.73
C ASN A 631 7.58 24.98 42.56
N ASP A 632 6.69 25.40 43.46
CA ASP A 632 6.09 26.75 43.42
C ASP A 632 7.01 27.78 44.10
N ASP A 633 7.98 28.33 43.35
CA ASP A 633 8.78 29.51 43.73
C ASP A 633 7.92 30.79 43.66
N TYR A 634 6.98 30.96 44.60
CA TYR A 634 6.41 32.29 44.88
C TYR A 634 7.31 33.00 45.88
N THR A 635 8.34 33.68 45.39
CA THR A 635 9.00 34.74 46.17
C THR A 635 8.09 35.97 46.18
N ASP A 636 7.39 36.19 47.29
CA ASP A 636 6.77 37.47 47.62
C ASP A 636 7.86 38.56 47.69
N GLU A 637 7.97 39.41 46.68
CA GLU A 637 8.73 40.67 46.76
C GLU A 637 7.94 41.72 47.56
N ASP A 638 8.00 41.62 48.89
CA ASP A 638 7.74 42.77 49.76
C ASP A 638 9.04 43.57 49.94
N GLY A 639 9.22 44.58 49.09
CA GLY A 639 10.29 45.58 49.17
C GLY A 639 9.75 46.97 49.44
N GLY A 640 9.48 47.28 50.71
CA GLY A 640 9.09 48.62 51.16
C GLY A 640 10.10 49.70 50.76
N GLY A 641 9.63 50.73 50.05
CA GLY A 641 10.35 51.94 49.69
C GLY A 641 9.52 53.18 50.02
N ASP A 642 10.15 54.07 50.78
CA ASP A 642 9.62 55.19 51.56
C ASP A 642 8.88 56.29 50.77
N MET A 643 8.06 57.04 51.50
CA MET A 643 7.30 58.21 51.05
C MET A 643 8.22 59.32 50.50
N ILE A 644 7.91 59.84 49.31
CA ILE A 644 8.16 61.25 48.98
C ILE A 644 6.88 61.84 48.41
N ILE A 645 6.31 62.77 49.17
CA ILE A 645 5.27 63.70 48.75
C ILE A 645 5.93 64.69 47.79
N ASP A 646 5.46 64.78 46.55
CA ASP A 646 5.59 66.00 45.76
C ASP A 646 4.19 66.56 45.48
N GLU A 647 3.89 67.63 46.20
CA GLU A 647 2.68 68.42 46.13
C GLU A 647 2.96 69.62 45.21
N SER A 648 2.95 69.38 43.89
CA SER A 648 2.77 70.40 42.85
C SER A 648 2.34 69.71 41.55
N ALA A 649 1.26 70.02 40.85
CA ALA A 649 0.43 71.21 40.83
C ALA A 649 -1.01 70.84 40.42
N TYR A 650 -1.93 71.64 40.94
CA TYR A 650 -3.33 71.74 40.54
C TYR A 650 -3.48 72.19 39.07
N GLU A 651 -4.50 71.60 38.44
CA GLU A 651 -5.47 72.24 37.53
C GLU A 651 -5.04 72.68 36.12
N SER A 652 -6.09 72.79 35.28
CA SER A 652 -6.18 73.23 33.87
C SER A 652 -5.81 72.16 32.84
N MET A 653 -6.62 71.79 31.86
CA MET A 653 -7.89 72.26 31.29
C MET A 653 -8.48 71.06 30.51
N GLN A 654 -9.79 70.78 30.61
CA GLN A 654 -10.75 71.06 29.53
C GLN A 654 -10.23 70.78 28.10
N GLY A 655 -10.88 69.81 27.46
CA GLY A 655 -11.66 70.10 26.25
C GLY A 655 -10.99 69.91 24.90
N ASP A 656 -11.84 69.42 23.99
CA ASP A 656 -11.82 69.53 22.53
C ASP A 656 -10.91 68.49 21.82
N GLU A 657 -11.39 67.63 20.92
CA GLU A 657 -12.67 67.45 20.22
C GLU A 657 -12.80 65.99 19.78
#